data_AF-A0A3G3IRG7-F1
#
_entry.id   AF-A0A3G3IRG7-F1
#
_cell.length_a   1.000
_cell.length_b   1.000
_cell.length_c   1.000
_cell.angle_alpha   90.00
_cell.angle_beta   90.00
_cell.angle_gamma   90.00
#
_symmetry.space_group_name_H-M   'P 1'
#
loop_
_entity.id
_entity.type
_entity.pdbx_description
1 polymer ?
#
loop_
_entity_poly.entity_id
_entity_poly.type
_entity_poly.pdbx_seq_one_letter_code
_entity_poly.pdbx_strand_id
1 'polypeptide(L)'
;MESSLFSIETLVKKIKEEMFTKFDLYSFVSKSAYDTAWLAMIPSTQHCDHPMFKGCLDWILNNQKEEGFWGELDSNGVPTIDSLPATLACMVALKMWNVGDTNIKKGLAFVHENAEMHLREIQHNLPRWFAIVFPAMVELAQETGFDVADNLNGVLSHVFYKRQQILKMDGLVDNYHYRPLLSYLEALPSTSDIDRQVIVKQLSEDGSLFQSPSATAYAFVATKDRKCKEYLQSLVRRCPHGVPPMYPMDEEIVKLCLVNQILVLGLAEYFKEEIEDILSNVFRSYKKQGLQGTNLNFIPAKIYKDSLAFRLLRMHGYNVTPWSFCWFIHHEDILAHIENNSGYFMSAMFNVYRATDLTFSGEYELEEARSFSRKLLEKNMMLRNEEDDLVMITNFQTLVKHELHLPWIARMDHLDHRFWIEANNADSLWVAKASLYRLSCLHNDKLMKLAVENYKFRQSIYQNELEEVKRWSKDWCLSDMGFGREKTTYCYFAVAVSNNLPYDSIIRLIVAKSAILITVADDFFDMKGSLKELKYLTEAVQRCSPIFFNINTHFNAHQVTSSNFFINRWDGNGLRGHGKIIFDALEDLVSDIGNKHLHQQGSDITKNLKDIWRETFASWFVEATWSNNGYIPSMHEYLDIGAISIATHTIVLPASCFLNPKLPNHKLKCSQYETITKLLMVTTRLLNDVQSFQKEQLDGKTNLVLIHFKGYPQSEIEDSIAYVKEILEEKKRELLEHALMDDRFNDLPKLCKLLHLSCLKVFQMFFYSTNLFDSNTDLLHDIKKAIYIPPEYQIHKPLKPLLPLFPSKLEKKYSKTQSHLIRTFKYQSTRNFIGQHFTRTTSRVGYEKMVISPKFKLCFA
;
A
#
# COMPACT_ATOMS: atom_id res chain seq x y z
N MET A 1 -29.43 1.22 -7.04
CA MET A 1 -28.36 0.20 -7.13
C MET A 1 -28.21 -0.33 -8.55
N GLU A 2 -29.27 -0.79 -9.22
CA GLU A 2 -29.20 -1.38 -10.58
C GLU A 2 -28.56 -0.50 -11.66
N SER A 3 -28.89 0.81 -11.72
CA SER A 3 -28.28 1.72 -12.69
C SER A 3 -26.76 1.92 -12.49
N SER A 4 -26.26 1.79 -11.26
CA SER A 4 -24.82 1.91 -10.97
C SER A 4 -24.09 0.64 -11.38
N LEU A 5 -24.69 -0.53 -11.12
CA LEU A 5 -24.13 -1.82 -11.48
C LEU A 5 -23.99 -1.95 -13.01
N PHE A 6 -25.01 -1.53 -13.76
CA PHE A 6 -24.96 -1.53 -15.23
C PHE A 6 -23.83 -0.64 -15.79
N SER A 7 -23.59 0.53 -15.19
CA SER A 7 -22.47 1.41 -15.56
C SER A 7 -21.12 0.73 -15.35
N ILE A 8 -20.94 0.12 -14.17
CA ILE A 8 -19.74 -0.62 -13.80
C ILE A 8 -19.50 -1.78 -14.77
N GLU A 9 -20.50 -2.62 -15.02
CA GLU A 9 -20.40 -3.77 -15.94
C GLU A 9 -20.04 -3.35 -17.36
N THR A 10 -20.63 -2.25 -17.85
CA THR A 10 -20.32 -1.69 -19.17
C THR A 10 -18.86 -1.23 -19.25
N LEU A 11 -18.36 -0.57 -18.20
CA LEU A 11 -16.98 -0.10 -18.14
C LEU A 11 -15.99 -1.27 -18.02
N VAL A 12 -16.31 -2.29 -17.21
CA VAL A 12 -15.52 -3.53 -17.09
C VAL A 12 -15.39 -4.22 -18.44
N LYS A 13 -16.49 -4.40 -19.18
CA LYS A 13 -16.46 -5.03 -20.51
C LYS A 13 -15.55 -4.26 -21.48
N LYS A 14 -15.67 -2.93 -21.49
CA LYS A 14 -14.81 -2.08 -22.33
C LYS A 14 -13.33 -2.21 -21.95
N ILE A 15 -13.02 -2.23 -20.67
CA ILE A 15 -11.66 -2.42 -20.17
C ILE A 15 -11.13 -3.81 -20.55
N LYS A 16 -11.91 -4.88 -20.42
CA LYS A 16 -11.49 -6.23 -20.85
C LYS A 16 -11.13 -6.28 -22.34
N GLU A 17 -11.98 -5.75 -23.20
CA GLU A 17 -11.78 -5.75 -24.66
C GLU A 17 -10.54 -4.95 -25.08
N GLU A 18 -10.35 -3.75 -24.51
CA GLU A 18 -9.25 -2.86 -24.85
C GLU A 18 -7.95 -3.29 -24.18
N MET A 19 -8.01 -3.71 -22.91
CA MET A 19 -6.82 -3.89 -22.08
C MET A 19 -6.35 -5.34 -21.92
N PHE A 20 -7.12 -6.35 -22.35
CA PHE A 20 -6.70 -7.75 -22.20
C PHE A 20 -6.84 -8.53 -23.50
N THR A 21 -7.92 -8.34 -24.25
CA THR A 21 -8.14 -9.05 -25.53
C THR A 21 -7.28 -8.47 -26.66
N LYS A 22 -7.23 -7.14 -26.79
CA LYS A 22 -6.43 -6.44 -27.80
C LYS A 22 -5.17 -5.83 -27.19
N PHE A 23 -4.50 -6.58 -26.32
CA PHE A 23 -3.35 -6.08 -25.56
C PHE A 23 -2.20 -5.64 -26.48
N ASP A 24 -2.17 -4.36 -26.81
CA ASP A 24 -1.01 -3.73 -27.44
C ASP A 24 -0.15 -3.09 -26.36
N LEU A 25 0.86 -3.84 -25.88
CA LEU A 25 1.81 -3.43 -24.84
C LEU A 25 2.28 -1.97 -24.99
N TYR A 26 2.53 -1.54 -26.22
CA TYR A 26 3.07 -0.24 -26.55
C TYR A 26 2.03 0.89 -26.47
N SER A 27 0.74 0.56 -26.53
CA SER A 27 -0.36 1.50 -26.27
C SER A 27 -0.53 1.82 -24.77
N PHE A 28 -0.02 0.94 -23.89
CA PHE A 28 -0.09 1.12 -22.44
C PHE A 28 1.02 1.98 -21.88
N VAL A 29 2.07 2.25 -22.64
CA VAL A 29 3.22 3.00 -22.13
C VAL A 29 3.22 4.40 -22.74
N SER A 30 3.50 5.41 -21.93
CA SER A 30 3.65 6.78 -22.41
C SER A 30 4.71 6.89 -23.50
N LYS A 31 4.39 7.67 -24.53
CA LYS A 31 5.30 7.93 -25.65
C LYS A 31 6.36 8.94 -25.22
N SER A 32 7.60 8.75 -25.64
CA SER A 32 8.68 9.69 -25.40
C SER A 32 8.77 10.67 -26.55
N ALA A 33 8.38 11.93 -26.30
CA ALA A 33 8.58 13.00 -27.28
C ALA A 33 10.07 13.27 -27.55
N TYR A 34 10.91 13.15 -26.52
CA TYR A 34 12.36 13.27 -26.63
C TYR A 34 12.95 12.23 -27.61
N ASP A 35 12.65 10.95 -27.41
CA ASP A 35 13.15 9.88 -28.28
C ASP A 35 12.55 9.98 -29.69
N THR A 36 11.27 10.34 -29.80
CA THR A 36 10.60 10.55 -31.09
C THR A 36 11.28 11.67 -31.88
N ALA A 37 11.70 12.76 -31.22
CA ALA A 37 12.45 13.85 -31.85
C ALA A 37 13.81 13.39 -32.38
N TRP A 38 14.54 12.58 -31.61
CA TRP A 38 15.82 12.01 -32.07
C TRP A 38 15.67 11.13 -33.31
N LEU A 39 14.60 10.35 -33.40
CA LEU A 39 14.31 9.57 -34.62
C LEU A 39 13.89 10.48 -35.80
N ALA A 40 13.15 11.55 -35.53
CA ALA A 40 12.73 12.51 -36.56
C ALA A 40 13.92 13.26 -37.18
N MET A 41 15.02 13.43 -36.46
CA MET A 41 16.25 14.09 -36.95
C MET A 41 17.11 13.20 -37.85
N ILE A 42 16.80 11.92 -38.03
CA ILE A 42 17.60 11.02 -38.87
C ILE A 42 17.36 11.34 -40.35
N PRO A 43 18.39 11.75 -41.12
CA PRO A 43 18.22 12.00 -42.56
C PRO A 43 18.06 10.70 -43.34
N SER A 44 17.26 10.73 -44.41
CA SER A 44 17.07 9.57 -45.30
C SER A 44 18.38 9.18 -45.99
N THR A 45 18.59 7.87 -46.15
CA THR A 45 19.76 7.33 -46.85
C THR A 45 19.72 7.57 -48.37
N GLN A 46 18.57 7.98 -48.92
CA GLN A 46 18.38 8.26 -50.35
C GLN A 46 18.31 9.76 -50.66
N HIS A 47 17.69 10.54 -49.78
CA HIS A 47 17.51 11.99 -49.93
C HIS A 47 17.80 12.67 -48.60
N CYS A 48 18.95 13.34 -48.47
CA CYS A 48 19.36 13.98 -47.22
C CYS A 48 18.39 15.09 -46.76
N ASP A 49 17.60 15.63 -47.67
CA ASP A 49 16.67 16.74 -47.41
C ASP A 49 15.35 16.27 -46.77
N HIS A 50 15.18 14.96 -46.54
CA HIS A 50 13.95 14.40 -45.96
C HIS A 50 14.26 13.49 -44.76
N PRO A 51 13.39 13.45 -43.74
CA PRO A 51 13.55 12.55 -42.61
C PRO A 51 13.38 11.09 -43.05
N MET A 52 14.23 10.20 -42.52
CA MET A 52 14.09 8.75 -42.70
C MET A 52 12.78 8.24 -42.10
N PHE A 53 12.34 8.82 -40.98
CA PHE A 53 11.13 8.45 -40.26
C PHE A 53 10.14 9.61 -40.22
N LYS A 54 9.54 9.94 -41.37
CA LYS A 54 8.55 11.03 -41.50
C LYS A 54 7.42 10.95 -40.47
N GLY A 55 6.94 9.75 -40.15
CA GLY A 55 5.89 9.57 -39.15
C GLY A 55 6.24 10.11 -37.74
N CYS A 56 7.52 10.11 -37.36
CA CYS A 56 7.97 10.71 -36.10
C CYS A 56 7.86 12.25 -36.15
N LEU A 57 8.24 12.87 -37.28
CA LEU A 57 8.10 14.31 -37.48
C LEU A 57 6.64 14.75 -37.48
N ASP A 58 5.78 14.01 -38.20
CA ASP A 58 4.34 14.24 -38.23
C ASP A 58 3.72 14.09 -36.83
N TRP A 59 4.21 13.13 -36.03
CA TRP A 59 3.76 12.98 -34.65
C TRP A 59 4.11 14.21 -33.81
N ILE A 60 5.35 14.73 -33.89
CA ILE A 60 5.79 15.91 -33.14
C ILE A 60 4.91 17.13 -33.47
N LEU A 61 4.64 17.37 -34.76
CA LEU A 61 3.78 18.47 -35.21
C LEU A 61 2.38 18.45 -34.59
N ASN A 62 1.84 17.24 -34.39
CA ASN A 62 0.44 17.03 -33.99
C ASN A 62 0.26 16.71 -32.49
N ASN A 63 1.33 16.63 -31.69
CA ASN A 63 1.27 16.21 -30.28
C ASN A 63 1.86 17.23 -29.29
N GLN A 64 2.03 18.49 -29.72
CA GLN A 64 2.32 19.59 -28.80
C GLN A 64 1.10 19.86 -27.92
N LYS A 65 1.30 20.04 -26.61
CA LYS A 65 0.24 20.43 -25.67
C LYS A 65 -0.18 21.89 -25.91
N GLU A 66 -1.35 22.29 -25.41
CA GLU A 66 -1.89 23.63 -25.63
C GLU A 66 -0.94 24.72 -25.09
N GLU A 67 -0.29 24.44 -23.97
CA GLU A 67 0.69 25.28 -23.28
C GLU A 67 2.05 25.34 -24.00
N GLY A 68 2.23 24.61 -25.10
CA GLY A 68 3.41 24.73 -25.96
C GLY A 68 4.54 23.74 -25.69
N PHE A 69 4.43 22.88 -24.68
CA PHE A 69 5.45 21.86 -24.41
C PHE A 69 5.14 20.52 -25.08
N TRP A 70 6.17 19.68 -25.19
CA TRP A 70 6.03 18.25 -25.44
C TRP A 70 6.48 17.49 -24.21
N GLY A 71 5.66 16.53 -23.77
CA GLY A 71 5.88 15.80 -22.53
C GLY A 71 4.54 15.41 -21.91
N GLU A 72 4.61 14.93 -20.68
CA GLU A 72 3.43 14.56 -19.91
C GLU A 72 3.18 15.56 -18.78
N LEU A 73 1.94 15.57 -18.29
CA LEU A 73 1.58 16.27 -17.08
C LEU A 73 1.79 15.34 -15.87
N ASP A 74 2.04 15.93 -14.71
CA ASP A 74 1.99 15.26 -13.42
C ASP A 74 0.53 15.11 -12.92
N SER A 75 0.37 14.57 -11.71
CA SER A 75 -0.94 14.39 -11.07
C SER A 75 -1.69 15.71 -10.80
N ASN A 76 -0.98 16.84 -10.76
CA ASN A 76 -1.52 18.17 -10.49
C ASN A 76 -1.80 18.95 -11.78
N GLY A 77 -1.54 18.35 -12.95
CA GLY A 77 -1.69 19.03 -14.24
C GLY A 77 -0.54 20.00 -14.53
N VAL A 78 0.62 19.84 -13.91
CA VAL A 78 1.84 20.61 -14.17
C VAL A 78 2.78 19.79 -15.08
N PRO A 79 3.46 20.39 -16.06
CA PRO A 79 4.41 19.69 -16.92
C PRO A 79 5.51 18.99 -16.12
N THR A 80 5.82 17.73 -16.45
CA THR A 80 6.96 17.07 -15.80
C THR A 80 8.27 17.70 -16.24
N ILE A 81 9.31 17.54 -15.40
CA ILE A 81 10.68 17.97 -15.70
C ILE A 81 11.18 17.47 -17.07
N ASP A 82 10.72 16.31 -17.53
CA ASP A 82 11.06 15.71 -18.84
C ASP A 82 10.59 16.57 -20.02
N SER A 83 9.60 17.42 -19.78
CA SER A 83 9.03 18.32 -20.79
C SER A 83 10.04 19.34 -21.30
N LEU A 84 11.01 19.74 -20.48
CA LEU A 84 12.06 20.70 -20.88
C LEU A 84 12.97 20.12 -21.97
N PRO A 85 13.73 19.02 -21.74
CA PRO A 85 14.57 18.43 -22.78
C PRO A 85 13.77 17.91 -23.97
N ALA A 86 12.57 17.37 -23.74
CA ALA A 86 11.70 16.91 -24.84
C ALA A 86 11.26 18.05 -25.75
N THR A 87 10.87 19.20 -25.18
CA THR A 87 10.47 20.39 -25.95
C THR A 87 11.63 20.94 -26.77
N LEU A 88 12.82 21.05 -26.18
CA LEU A 88 14.02 21.48 -26.90
C LEU A 88 14.35 20.52 -28.07
N ALA A 89 14.35 19.21 -27.83
CA ALA A 89 14.60 18.22 -28.88
C ALA A 89 13.56 18.31 -30.01
N CYS A 90 12.27 18.46 -29.68
CA CYS A 90 11.20 18.62 -30.66
C CYS A 90 11.37 19.90 -31.50
N MET A 91 11.72 21.03 -30.87
CA MET A 91 11.98 22.29 -31.57
C MET A 91 13.14 22.18 -32.55
N VAL A 92 14.24 21.53 -32.15
CA VAL A 92 15.38 21.27 -33.02
C VAL A 92 14.98 20.40 -34.20
N ALA A 93 14.24 19.31 -33.95
CA ALA A 93 13.76 18.43 -35.02
C ALA A 93 12.86 19.17 -36.03
N LEU A 94 11.94 20.01 -35.56
CA LEU A 94 11.09 20.83 -36.42
C LEU A 94 11.90 21.84 -37.25
N LYS A 95 12.87 22.50 -36.62
CA LYS A 95 13.74 23.48 -37.26
C LYS A 95 14.64 22.86 -38.33
N MET A 96 15.18 21.67 -38.06
CA MET A 96 16.02 20.92 -39.00
C MET A 96 15.32 20.68 -40.35
N TRP A 97 14.01 20.45 -40.33
CA TRP A 97 13.20 20.22 -41.53
C TRP A 97 12.42 21.44 -42.01
N ASN A 98 12.65 22.61 -41.40
CA ASN A 98 11.97 23.87 -41.71
C ASN A 98 10.43 23.77 -41.71
N VAL A 99 9.88 23.12 -40.68
CA VAL A 99 8.42 22.95 -40.47
C VAL A 99 8.02 23.40 -39.08
N GLY A 100 6.72 23.66 -38.86
CA GLY A 100 6.18 23.87 -37.51
C GLY A 100 6.58 25.18 -36.82
N ASP A 101 6.79 26.27 -37.56
CA ASP A 101 7.20 27.57 -36.99
C ASP A 101 6.33 28.05 -35.82
N THR A 102 5.01 27.80 -35.89
CA THR A 102 4.08 28.12 -34.80
C THR A 102 4.35 27.26 -33.56
N ASN A 103 4.61 25.96 -33.75
CA ASN A 103 4.95 25.05 -32.67
C ASN A 103 6.28 25.46 -32.01
N ILE A 104 7.29 25.81 -32.82
CA ILE A 104 8.59 26.28 -32.34
C ILE A 104 8.43 27.54 -31.46
N LYS A 105 7.65 28.53 -31.90
CA LYS A 105 7.40 29.76 -31.13
C LYS A 105 6.74 29.46 -29.78
N LYS A 106 5.75 28.57 -29.76
CA LYS A 106 5.09 28.14 -28.52
C LYS A 106 6.02 27.38 -27.59
N GLY A 107 6.84 26.48 -28.13
CA GLY A 107 7.82 25.72 -27.34
C GLY A 107 8.88 26.61 -26.72
N LEU A 108 9.38 27.59 -27.48
CA LEU A 108 10.34 28.56 -26.96
C LEU A 108 9.74 29.42 -25.84
N ALA A 109 8.50 29.89 -26.02
CA ALA A 109 7.77 30.61 -24.98
C ALA A 109 7.61 29.77 -23.70
N PHE A 110 7.21 28.51 -23.84
CA PHE A 110 7.11 27.57 -22.72
C PHE A 110 8.44 27.43 -21.97
N VAL A 111 9.55 27.21 -22.68
CA VAL A 111 10.88 27.05 -22.06
C VAL A 111 11.28 28.32 -21.30
N HIS A 112 11.08 29.51 -21.88
CA HIS A 112 11.40 30.77 -21.22
C HIS A 112 10.56 31.02 -19.96
N GLU A 113 9.27 30.66 -19.99
CA GLU A 113 8.36 30.90 -18.87
C GLU A 113 8.54 29.89 -17.72
N ASN A 114 8.92 28.65 -18.02
CA ASN A 114 8.85 27.54 -17.04
C ASN A 114 10.21 26.96 -16.64
N ALA A 115 11.27 27.12 -17.44
CA ALA A 115 12.55 26.46 -17.15
C ALA A 115 13.17 26.94 -15.83
N GLU A 116 13.12 28.23 -15.51
CA GLU A 116 13.70 28.74 -14.27
C GLU A 116 13.01 28.14 -13.03
N MET A 117 11.68 28.12 -13.05
CA MET A 117 10.85 27.56 -11.99
C MET A 117 11.18 26.08 -11.77
N HIS A 118 11.05 25.26 -12.81
CA HIS A 118 11.32 23.83 -12.72
C HIS A 118 12.76 23.50 -12.31
N LEU A 119 13.75 24.27 -12.79
CA LEU A 119 15.14 24.04 -12.44
C LEU A 119 15.45 24.42 -10.98
N ARG A 120 14.81 25.46 -10.44
CA ARG A 120 14.91 25.82 -9.02
C ARG A 120 14.26 24.75 -8.14
N GLU A 121 13.09 24.24 -8.53
CA GLU A 121 12.38 23.18 -7.80
C GLU A 121 13.21 21.90 -7.64
N ILE A 122 14.07 21.58 -8.61
CA ILE A 122 14.86 20.35 -8.60
C ILE A 122 16.31 20.56 -8.17
N GLN A 123 16.72 21.80 -7.88
CA GLN A 123 18.14 22.15 -7.69
C GLN A 123 18.82 21.29 -6.63
N HIS A 124 18.13 20.98 -5.53
CA HIS A 124 18.63 20.17 -4.42
C HIS A 124 18.57 18.66 -4.69
N ASN A 125 17.82 18.22 -5.70
CA ASN A 125 17.63 16.80 -6.04
C ASN A 125 17.60 16.57 -7.56
N LEU A 126 18.63 17.08 -8.24
CA LEU A 126 18.77 16.99 -9.69
C LEU A 126 18.96 15.52 -10.14
N PRO A 127 18.02 14.93 -10.90
CA PRO A 127 18.17 13.55 -11.36
C PRO A 127 19.40 13.38 -12.27
N ARG A 128 20.18 12.31 -12.09
CA ARG A 128 21.39 12.04 -12.89
C ARG A 128 21.11 12.09 -14.39
N TRP A 129 20.03 11.46 -14.84
CA TRP A 129 19.68 11.43 -16.26
C TRP A 129 19.39 12.83 -16.81
N PHE A 130 18.73 13.68 -16.03
CA PHE A 130 18.37 15.05 -16.42
C PHE A 130 19.62 15.92 -16.46
N ALA A 131 20.52 15.77 -15.48
CA ALA A 131 21.82 16.43 -15.47
C ALA A 131 22.66 16.10 -16.71
N ILE A 132 22.49 14.91 -17.31
CA ILE A 132 23.17 14.55 -18.56
C ILE A 132 22.44 15.13 -19.78
N VAL A 133 21.12 14.91 -19.87
CA VAL A 133 20.33 15.17 -21.08
C VAL A 133 20.02 16.65 -21.27
N PHE A 134 19.57 17.35 -20.22
CA PHE A 134 19.06 18.71 -20.37
C PHE A 134 20.13 19.71 -20.84
N PRO A 135 21.36 19.74 -20.27
CA PRO A 135 22.43 20.58 -20.79
C PRO A 135 22.76 20.31 -22.26
N ALA A 136 22.78 19.02 -22.67
CA ALA A 136 23.04 18.66 -24.05
C ALA A 136 21.96 19.18 -25.00
N MET A 137 20.69 19.21 -24.56
CA MET A 137 19.60 19.76 -25.37
C MET A 137 19.64 21.28 -25.45
N VAL A 138 20.12 21.96 -24.40
CA VAL A 138 20.37 23.41 -24.43
C VAL A 138 21.48 23.73 -25.43
N GLU A 139 22.60 23.00 -25.38
CA GLU A 139 23.71 23.15 -26.34
C GLU A 139 23.22 22.93 -27.78
N LEU A 140 22.50 21.83 -28.03
CA LEU A 140 21.96 21.51 -29.36
C LEU A 140 20.98 22.58 -29.87
N ALA A 141 20.12 23.11 -28.99
CA ALA A 141 19.18 24.17 -29.36
C ALA A 141 19.91 25.48 -29.72
N GLN A 142 20.95 25.84 -28.96
CA GLN A 142 21.78 27.02 -29.22
C GLN A 142 22.54 26.90 -30.54
N GLU A 143 23.13 25.75 -30.83
CA GLU A 143 23.80 25.47 -32.12
C GLU A 143 22.83 25.60 -33.31
N THR A 144 21.55 25.32 -33.09
CA THR A 144 20.48 25.43 -34.10
C THR A 144 19.92 26.87 -34.22
N GLY A 145 20.38 27.80 -33.38
CA GLY A 145 20.01 29.21 -33.41
C GLY A 145 18.85 29.61 -32.49
N PHE A 146 18.54 28.79 -31.48
CA PHE A 146 17.60 29.17 -30.42
C PHE A 146 18.30 29.87 -29.27
N ASP A 147 17.76 31.01 -28.86
CA ASP A 147 18.22 31.69 -27.65
C ASP A 147 17.49 31.12 -26.43
N VAL A 148 18.16 30.24 -25.68
CA VAL A 148 17.61 29.60 -24.48
C VAL A 148 18.18 30.25 -23.19
N ALA A 149 19.28 31.00 -23.29
CA ALA A 149 20.13 31.33 -22.14
C ALA A 149 19.86 32.69 -21.49
N ASP A 150 19.20 33.62 -22.18
CA ASP A 150 19.09 35.02 -21.75
C ASP A 150 18.53 35.22 -20.31
N ASN A 151 17.73 34.27 -19.79
CA ASN A 151 17.12 34.36 -18.45
C ASN A 151 17.51 33.23 -17.47
N LEU A 152 18.38 32.28 -17.84
CA LEU A 152 18.60 31.02 -17.07
C LEU A 152 20.01 30.85 -16.47
N ASN A 153 20.90 31.84 -16.64
CA ASN A 153 22.34 31.72 -16.38
C ASN A 153 22.74 31.18 -14.99
N GLY A 154 22.02 31.55 -13.93
CA GLY A 154 22.32 31.08 -12.57
C GLY A 154 22.00 29.59 -12.36
N VAL A 155 20.83 29.15 -12.82
CA VAL A 155 20.33 27.79 -12.56
C VAL A 155 20.92 26.78 -13.56
N LEU A 156 21.13 27.18 -14.82
CA LEU A 156 21.82 26.36 -15.82
C LEU A 156 23.26 26.03 -15.39
N SER A 157 23.99 27.00 -14.83
CA SER A 157 25.38 26.78 -14.39
C SER A 157 25.50 25.61 -13.40
N HIS A 158 24.52 25.44 -12.51
CA HIS A 158 24.49 24.31 -11.57
C HIS A 158 24.32 22.97 -12.29
N VAL A 159 23.37 22.86 -13.22
CA VAL A 159 23.09 21.62 -13.98
C VAL A 159 24.30 21.24 -14.83
N PHE A 160 24.92 22.21 -15.51
CA PHE A 160 26.13 22.00 -16.31
C PHE A 160 27.33 21.56 -15.45
N TYR A 161 27.51 22.16 -14.28
CA TYR A 161 28.53 21.73 -13.34
C TYR A 161 28.31 20.28 -12.89
N LYS A 162 27.06 19.89 -12.57
CA LYS A 162 26.70 18.51 -12.24
C LYS A 162 26.97 17.54 -13.39
N ARG A 163 26.64 17.90 -14.63
CA ARG A 163 26.99 17.11 -15.83
C ARG A 163 28.49 16.86 -15.90
N GLN A 164 29.32 17.88 -15.71
CA GLN A 164 30.78 17.72 -15.74
C GLN A 164 31.30 16.81 -14.62
N GLN A 165 30.70 16.85 -13.44
CA GLN A 165 31.06 15.90 -12.36
C GLN A 165 30.77 14.47 -12.78
N ILE A 166 29.56 14.20 -13.30
CA ILE A 166 29.15 12.87 -13.77
C ILE A 166 30.09 12.36 -14.87
N LEU A 167 30.37 13.18 -15.89
CA LEU A 167 31.24 12.80 -17.01
C LEU A 167 32.70 12.55 -16.61
N LYS A 168 33.18 13.17 -15.52
CA LYS A 168 34.55 12.95 -14.99
C LYS A 168 34.66 11.73 -14.10
N MET A 169 33.59 11.38 -13.40
CA MET A 169 33.60 10.28 -12.42
C MET A 169 33.26 8.93 -13.06
N ASP A 170 32.45 8.92 -14.12
CA ASP A 170 31.92 7.68 -14.70
C ASP A 170 32.73 7.23 -15.94
N GLY A 171 32.99 5.93 -16.05
CA GLY A 171 33.53 5.32 -17.28
C GLY A 171 32.49 5.25 -18.41
N LEU A 172 32.94 5.17 -19.67
CA LEU A 172 32.05 5.01 -20.84
C LEU A 172 31.25 3.70 -20.80
N VAL A 173 31.88 2.65 -20.28
CA VAL A 173 31.28 1.34 -19.99
C VAL A 173 31.33 1.20 -18.47
N ASP A 174 30.17 1.10 -17.84
CA ASP A 174 30.05 0.95 -16.40
C ASP A 174 29.75 -0.52 -16.10
N ASN A 175 30.46 -1.08 -15.13
CA ASN A 175 30.29 -2.48 -14.77
C ASN A 175 29.13 -2.67 -13.80
N TYR A 176 28.78 -1.69 -12.94
CA TYR A 176 27.76 -1.93 -11.89
C TYR A 176 27.05 -0.67 -11.34
N HIS A 177 27.31 0.57 -11.78
CA HIS A 177 26.85 1.76 -11.03
C HIS A 177 25.64 2.51 -11.62
N TYR A 178 25.50 2.64 -12.93
CA TYR A 178 24.39 3.34 -13.56
C TYR A 178 24.12 2.77 -14.95
N ARG A 179 22.99 3.16 -15.56
CA ARG A 179 22.86 3.10 -17.03
C ARG A 179 24.13 3.72 -17.64
N PRO A 180 24.93 2.96 -18.41
CA PRO A 180 26.23 3.42 -18.89
C PRO A 180 26.11 4.75 -19.60
N LEU A 181 27.15 5.59 -19.58
CA LEU A 181 27.13 6.88 -20.28
C LEU A 181 26.77 6.73 -21.76
N LEU A 182 27.15 5.62 -22.39
CA LEU A 182 26.76 5.28 -23.76
C LEU A 182 25.24 5.07 -23.96
N SER A 183 24.45 4.81 -22.92
CA SER A 183 22.97 4.87 -23.03
C SER A 183 22.41 6.29 -23.18
N TYR A 184 23.28 7.29 -23.01
CA TYR A 184 23.08 8.71 -23.25
C TYR A 184 23.97 9.24 -24.37
N LEU A 185 24.39 8.38 -25.31
CA LEU A 185 25.35 8.70 -26.36
C LEU A 185 25.03 10.02 -27.09
N GLU A 186 23.75 10.28 -27.33
CA GLU A 186 23.28 11.48 -28.03
C GLU A 186 23.36 12.77 -27.20
N ALA A 187 23.57 12.64 -25.90
CA ALA A 187 23.72 13.72 -24.93
C ALA A 187 25.16 13.85 -24.39
N LEU A 188 26.12 13.12 -24.95
CA LEU A 188 27.54 13.28 -24.61
C LEU A 188 28.13 14.48 -25.37
N PRO A 189 29.07 15.23 -24.78
CA PRO A 189 29.70 16.36 -25.46
C PRO A 189 30.37 15.96 -26.77
N SER A 190 30.25 16.80 -27.80
CA SER A 190 30.90 16.59 -29.12
C SER A 190 32.43 16.46 -29.03
N THR A 191 33.04 16.98 -27.97
CA THR A 191 34.47 16.85 -27.66
C THR A 191 34.90 15.45 -27.20
N SER A 192 33.96 14.53 -26.98
CA SER A 192 34.24 13.22 -26.37
C SER A 192 34.80 12.16 -27.33
N ASP A 193 35.14 12.53 -28.58
CA ASP A 193 35.64 11.70 -29.70
C ASP A 193 35.55 10.17 -29.47
N ILE A 194 34.32 9.65 -29.47
CA ILE A 194 34.04 8.25 -29.15
C ILE A 194 34.23 7.43 -30.43
N ASP A 195 35.18 6.49 -30.39
CA ASP A 195 35.46 5.59 -31.51
C ASP A 195 34.20 4.82 -31.93
N ARG A 196 33.88 4.87 -33.23
CA ARG A 196 32.78 4.12 -33.85
C ARG A 196 32.85 2.63 -33.54
N GLN A 197 34.04 2.05 -33.43
CA GLN A 197 34.19 0.64 -33.06
C GLN A 197 33.73 0.34 -31.63
N VAL A 198 33.90 1.28 -30.71
CA VAL A 198 33.42 1.14 -29.32
C VAL A 198 31.90 1.12 -29.30
N ILE A 199 31.26 2.01 -30.06
CA ILE A 199 29.79 2.05 -30.19
C ILE A 199 29.27 0.72 -30.74
N VAL A 200 29.84 0.22 -31.84
CA VAL A 200 29.41 -1.04 -32.48
C VAL A 200 29.60 -2.25 -31.57
N LYS A 201 30.68 -2.30 -30.78
CA LYS A 201 30.93 -3.39 -29.82
C LYS A 201 29.92 -3.45 -28.67
N GLN A 202 29.25 -2.34 -28.38
CA GLN A 202 28.27 -2.23 -27.29
C GLN A 202 26.82 -2.42 -27.77
N LEU A 203 26.61 -2.67 -29.06
CA LEU A 203 25.27 -2.97 -29.58
C LEU A 203 24.79 -4.32 -29.07
N SER A 204 23.54 -4.34 -28.61
CA SER A 204 22.84 -5.57 -28.24
C SER A 204 22.53 -6.41 -29.48
N GLU A 205 22.12 -7.67 -29.27
CA GLU A 205 21.78 -8.59 -30.36
C GLU A 205 20.68 -8.04 -31.28
N ASP A 206 19.74 -7.29 -30.71
CA ASP A 206 18.64 -6.62 -31.40
C ASP A 206 19.07 -5.35 -32.18
N GLY A 207 20.35 -4.95 -32.08
CA GLY A 207 20.89 -3.75 -32.71
C GLY A 207 20.69 -2.46 -31.93
N SER A 208 20.12 -2.53 -30.73
CA SER A 208 19.94 -1.37 -29.86
C SER A 208 21.22 -1.03 -29.09
N LEU A 209 21.37 0.25 -28.75
CA LEU A 209 22.33 0.69 -27.74
C LEU A 209 21.60 0.83 -26.39
N PHE A 210 21.74 -0.16 -25.52
CA PHE A 210 21.05 -0.24 -24.21
C PHE A 210 19.53 -0.06 -24.29
N GLN A 211 18.89 -0.57 -25.36
CA GLN A 211 17.44 -0.45 -25.61
C GLN A 211 16.93 1.01 -25.65
N SER A 212 17.83 1.99 -25.84
CA SER A 212 17.54 3.42 -25.84
C SER A 212 17.36 3.91 -27.28
N PRO A 213 16.16 4.32 -27.70
CA PRO A 213 15.93 4.77 -29.07
C PRO A 213 16.75 6.00 -29.44
N SER A 214 16.85 7.01 -28.57
CA SER A 214 17.65 8.21 -28.83
C SER A 214 19.14 7.91 -29.00
N ALA A 215 19.70 7.07 -28.12
CA ALA A 215 21.11 6.68 -28.21
C ALA A 215 21.39 5.84 -29.46
N THR A 216 20.45 4.96 -29.83
CA THR A 216 20.55 4.14 -31.04
C THR A 216 20.39 4.98 -32.31
N ALA A 217 19.53 6.00 -32.29
CA ALA A 217 19.39 6.98 -33.39
C ALA A 217 20.70 7.70 -33.65
N TYR A 218 21.34 8.21 -32.60
CA TYR A 218 22.66 8.84 -32.73
C TYR A 218 23.74 7.85 -33.18
N ALA A 219 23.78 6.65 -32.59
CA ALA A 219 24.71 5.59 -32.98
C ALA A 219 24.58 5.25 -34.47
N PHE A 220 23.35 5.15 -35.00
CA PHE A 220 23.10 4.94 -36.42
C PHE A 220 23.64 6.10 -37.26
N VAL A 221 23.37 7.35 -36.88
CA VAL A 221 23.85 8.52 -37.63
C VAL A 221 25.38 8.54 -37.68
N ALA A 222 26.05 8.22 -36.57
CA ALA A 222 27.51 8.24 -36.43
C ALA A 222 28.21 7.08 -37.13
N THR A 223 27.64 5.87 -37.10
CA THR A 223 28.30 4.64 -37.56
C THR A 223 27.78 4.10 -38.90
N LYS A 224 26.54 4.44 -39.27
CA LYS A 224 25.77 3.84 -40.37
C LYS A 224 25.60 2.32 -40.24
N ASP A 225 25.69 1.79 -39.02
CA ASP A 225 25.56 0.36 -38.75
C ASP A 225 24.18 -0.19 -39.14
N ARG A 226 24.18 -1.39 -39.74
CA ARG A 226 22.97 -2.03 -40.26
C ARG A 226 22.04 -2.48 -39.14
N LYS A 227 22.56 -2.98 -38.02
CA LYS A 227 21.72 -3.47 -36.91
C LYS A 227 20.97 -2.32 -36.24
N CYS A 228 21.63 -1.17 -36.05
CA CYS A 228 20.96 0.03 -35.55
C CYS A 228 19.79 0.45 -36.46
N LYS A 229 19.98 0.40 -37.78
CA LYS A 229 18.94 0.71 -38.76
C LYS A 229 17.75 -0.24 -38.65
N GLU A 230 18.01 -1.54 -38.56
CA GLU A 230 16.99 -2.58 -38.44
C GLU A 230 16.18 -2.45 -37.16
N TYR A 231 16.86 -2.17 -36.03
CA TYR A 231 16.23 -1.86 -34.75
C TYR A 231 15.26 -0.67 -34.86
N LEU A 232 15.73 0.48 -35.38
CA LEU A 232 14.91 1.70 -35.48
C LEU A 232 13.73 1.50 -36.44
N GLN A 233 13.92 0.79 -37.55
CA GLN A 233 12.84 0.45 -38.46
C GLN A 233 11.82 -0.51 -37.84
N SER A 234 12.26 -1.47 -37.02
CA SER A 234 11.37 -2.36 -36.26
C SER A 234 10.55 -1.57 -35.25
N LEU A 235 11.21 -0.68 -34.49
CA LEU A 235 10.58 0.23 -33.54
C LEU A 235 9.50 1.09 -34.18
N VAL A 236 9.80 1.80 -35.27
CA VAL A 236 8.80 2.68 -35.92
C VAL A 236 7.67 1.88 -36.58
N ARG A 237 7.94 0.66 -37.07
CA ARG A 237 6.88 -0.23 -37.56
C ARG A 237 5.93 -0.65 -36.45
N ARG A 238 6.44 -0.90 -35.24
CA ARG A 238 5.62 -1.30 -34.09
C ARG A 238 4.92 -0.12 -33.42
N CYS A 239 5.56 1.06 -33.43
CA CYS A 239 5.10 2.28 -32.79
C CYS A 239 5.02 3.44 -33.82
N PRO A 240 4.06 3.42 -34.77
CA PRO A 240 4.02 4.36 -35.89
C PRO A 240 3.62 5.79 -35.49
N HIS A 241 3.14 5.99 -34.26
CA HIS A 241 2.60 7.26 -33.77
C HIS A 241 3.33 7.72 -32.51
N GLY A 242 4.66 7.81 -32.58
CA GLY A 242 5.54 8.16 -31.45
C GLY A 242 6.09 6.91 -30.76
N VAL A 243 7.37 6.97 -30.37
CA VAL A 243 8.12 5.83 -29.83
C VAL A 243 8.25 5.90 -28.31
N PRO A 244 8.33 4.76 -27.60
CA PRO A 244 8.60 4.73 -26.17
C PRO A 244 10.06 5.16 -25.86
N PRO A 245 10.38 5.47 -24.59
CA PRO A 245 11.75 5.76 -24.14
C PRO A 245 12.66 4.52 -24.06
N MET A 246 12.08 3.31 -24.21
CA MET A 246 12.81 2.05 -24.22
C MET A 246 12.14 1.05 -25.16
N TYR A 247 12.93 0.30 -25.93
CA TYR A 247 12.44 -0.76 -26.80
C TYR A 247 13.50 -1.86 -27.03
N PRO A 248 13.14 -3.16 -27.06
CA PRO A 248 11.86 -3.71 -26.63
C PRO A 248 11.65 -3.55 -25.12
N MET A 249 10.40 -3.58 -24.68
CA MET A 249 10.02 -3.50 -23.27
C MET A 249 9.87 -4.90 -22.67
N ASP A 250 10.10 -5.03 -21.36
CA ASP A 250 9.81 -6.28 -20.65
C ASP A 250 8.28 -6.41 -20.47
N GLU A 251 7.65 -7.23 -21.32
CA GLU A 251 6.19 -7.41 -21.30
C GLU A 251 5.69 -7.94 -19.96
N GLU A 252 6.51 -8.74 -19.26
CA GLU A 252 6.15 -9.35 -17.99
C GLU A 252 6.04 -8.27 -16.90
N ILE A 253 6.96 -7.29 -16.89
CA ILE A 253 6.88 -6.14 -15.98
C ILE A 253 5.58 -5.37 -16.18
N VAL A 254 5.24 -5.03 -17.43
CA VAL A 254 4.03 -4.23 -17.70
C VAL A 254 2.77 -4.97 -17.27
N LYS A 255 2.68 -6.29 -17.54
CA LYS A 255 1.56 -7.12 -17.12
C LYS A 255 1.45 -7.21 -15.59
N LEU A 256 2.58 -7.37 -14.89
CA LEU A 256 2.60 -7.36 -13.42
C LEU A 256 2.17 -6.00 -12.85
N CYS A 257 2.59 -4.89 -13.45
CA CYS A 257 2.18 -3.55 -13.04
C CYS A 257 0.67 -3.34 -13.24
N LEU A 258 0.11 -3.80 -14.36
CA LEU A 258 -1.33 -3.76 -14.61
C LEU A 258 -2.10 -4.56 -13.55
N VAL A 259 -1.67 -5.78 -13.25
CA VAL A 259 -2.28 -6.61 -12.19
C VAL A 259 -2.18 -5.91 -10.84
N ASN A 260 -1.02 -5.33 -10.50
CA ASN A 260 -0.84 -4.56 -9.27
C ASN A 260 -1.84 -3.40 -9.18
N GLN A 261 -2.00 -2.61 -10.25
CA GLN A 261 -2.94 -1.50 -10.27
C GLN A 261 -4.38 -1.94 -10.05
N ILE A 262 -4.82 -3.01 -10.70
CA ILE A 262 -6.16 -3.56 -10.53
C ILE A 262 -6.40 -4.00 -9.08
N LEU A 263 -5.40 -4.60 -8.43
CA LEU A 263 -5.49 -5.04 -7.04
C LEU A 263 -5.56 -3.85 -6.08
N VAL A 264 -4.63 -2.88 -6.18
CA VAL A 264 -4.60 -1.72 -5.26
C VAL A 264 -5.79 -0.79 -5.42
N LEU A 265 -6.46 -0.79 -6.58
CA LEU A 265 -7.71 -0.04 -6.81
C LEU A 265 -8.97 -0.79 -6.36
N GLY A 266 -8.84 -2.01 -5.83
CA GLY A 266 -9.99 -2.81 -5.36
C GLY A 266 -10.89 -3.32 -6.49
N LEU A 267 -10.30 -3.62 -7.65
CA LEU A 267 -11.02 -4.01 -8.88
C LEU A 267 -10.88 -5.50 -9.23
N ALA A 268 -10.14 -6.26 -8.42
CA ALA A 268 -9.77 -7.65 -8.71
C ALA A 268 -10.94 -8.57 -9.05
N GLU A 269 -12.10 -8.36 -8.43
CA GLU A 269 -13.29 -9.20 -8.63
C GLU A 269 -13.83 -9.17 -10.05
N TYR A 270 -13.59 -8.10 -10.81
CA TYR A 270 -14.02 -7.93 -12.20
C TYR A 270 -13.04 -8.56 -13.19
N PHE A 271 -11.80 -8.84 -12.78
CA PHE A 271 -10.70 -9.25 -13.66
C PHE A 271 -10.04 -10.57 -13.21
N LYS A 272 -10.80 -11.46 -12.56
CA LYS A 272 -10.27 -12.69 -11.96
C LYS A 272 -9.55 -13.59 -12.99
N GLU A 273 -10.21 -13.85 -14.12
CA GLU A 273 -9.68 -14.70 -15.20
C GLU A 273 -8.40 -14.08 -15.78
N GLU A 274 -8.42 -12.78 -16.06
CA GLU A 274 -7.28 -12.09 -16.63
C GLU A 274 -6.07 -12.05 -15.69
N ILE A 275 -6.30 -11.84 -14.38
CA ILE A 275 -5.26 -11.88 -13.36
C ILE A 275 -4.66 -13.29 -13.28
N GLU A 276 -5.50 -14.32 -13.24
CA GLU A 276 -5.05 -15.72 -13.16
C GLU A 276 -4.24 -16.13 -14.40
N ASP A 277 -4.68 -15.74 -15.59
CA ASP A 277 -3.96 -15.99 -16.84
C ASP A 277 -2.57 -15.33 -16.85
N ILE A 278 -2.47 -14.06 -16.41
CA ILE A 278 -1.18 -13.36 -16.33
C ILE A 278 -0.28 -14.05 -15.31
N LEU A 279 -0.75 -14.26 -14.08
CA LEU A 279 0.08 -14.79 -13.00
C LEU A 279 0.50 -16.24 -13.25
N SER A 280 -0.36 -17.06 -13.87
CA SER A 280 0.01 -18.43 -14.26
C SER A 280 1.13 -18.44 -15.29
N ASN A 281 1.15 -17.50 -16.23
CA ASN A 281 2.22 -17.35 -17.20
C ASN A 281 3.53 -16.90 -16.54
N VAL A 282 3.48 -15.91 -15.65
CA VAL A 282 4.66 -15.48 -14.87
C VAL A 282 5.21 -16.63 -14.03
N PHE A 283 4.34 -17.42 -13.40
CA PHE A 283 4.76 -18.58 -12.61
C PHE A 283 5.45 -19.66 -13.46
N ARG A 284 4.95 -19.90 -14.68
CA ARG A 284 5.60 -20.81 -15.65
C ARG A 284 6.98 -20.28 -16.06
N SER A 285 7.12 -18.98 -16.30
CA SER A 285 8.42 -18.33 -16.57
C SER A 285 9.38 -18.52 -15.39
N TYR A 286 8.91 -18.24 -14.17
CA TYR A 286 9.66 -18.41 -12.93
C TYR A 286 10.22 -19.84 -12.78
N LYS A 287 9.38 -20.86 -12.99
CA LYS A 287 9.85 -22.27 -12.93
C LYS A 287 10.88 -22.62 -14.00
N LYS A 288 10.86 -21.95 -15.16
CA LYS A 288 11.86 -22.14 -16.23
C LYS A 288 13.16 -21.39 -15.98
N GLN A 289 13.09 -20.20 -15.37
CA GLN A 289 14.26 -19.34 -15.12
C GLN A 289 15.23 -19.89 -14.07
N GLY A 290 14.81 -20.83 -13.21
CA GLY A 290 15.71 -21.59 -12.32
C GLY A 290 16.81 -22.40 -13.05
N LEU A 291 16.89 -22.33 -14.39
CA LEU A 291 17.80 -23.10 -15.25
C LEU A 291 18.70 -22.25 -16.17
N GLN A 292 18.59 -20.91 -16.22
CA GLN A 292 19.44 -20.08 -17.12
C GLN A 292 20.00 -18.81 -16.46
N GLY A 293 21.27 -18.51 -16.76
CA GLY A 293 22.00 -17.35 -16.24
C GLY A 293 21.35 -16.01 -16.62
N THR A 294 21.20 -15.14 -15.63
CA THR A 294 20.51 -13.85 -15.75
C THR A 294 21.35 -12.79 -16.46
N ASN A 295 20.77 -12.18 -17.49
CA ASN A 295 21.34 -10.99 -18.14
C ASN A 295 21.14 -9.77 -17.23
N LEU A 296 22.24 -9.18 -16.73
CA LEU A 296 22.29 -8.20 -15.63
C LEU A 296 22.09 -6.73 -16.07
N ASN A 297 21.68 -6.48 -17.31
CA ASN A 297 21.77 -5.15 -17.93
C ASN A 297 20.93 -4.04 -17.26
N PHE A 298 20.07 -4.35 -16.28
CA PHE A 298 19.38 -3.33 -15.46
C PHE A 298 18.91 -3.85 -14.08
N ILE A 299 19.78 -3.78 -13.07
CA ILE A 299 19.55 -4.30 -11.70
C ILE A 299 18.26 -3.76 -11.04
N PRO A 300 17.92 -2.45 -11.04
CA PRO A 300 16.74 -1.95 -10.34
C PRO A 300 15.41 -2.50 -10.89
N ALA A 301 15.22 -2.57 -12.22
CA ALA A 301 13.98 -3.14 -12.76
C ALA A 301 13.90 -4.64 -12.52
N LYS A 302 15.05 -5.34 -12.48
CA LYS A 302 15.07 -6.75 -12.11
C LYS A 302 14.61 -6.95 -10.67
N ILE A 303 15.18 -6.22 -9.71
CA ILE A 303 14.74 -6.27 -8.30
C ILE A 303 13.25 -5.89 -8.18
N TYR A 304 12.82 -4.84 -8.89
CA TYR A 304 11.42 -4.42 -8.92
C TYR A 304 10.51 -5.55 -9.47
N LYS A 305 10.85 -6.13 -10.62
CA LYS A 305 10.09 -7.21 -11.25
C LYS A 305 10.01 -8.42 -10.35
N ASP A 306 11.16 -8.89 -9.88
CA ASP A 306 11.27 -10.12 -9.10
C ASP A 306 10.49 -9.97 -7.77
N SER A 307 10.61 -8.84 -7.08
CA SER A 307 9.87 -8.56 -5.84
C SER A 307 8.36 -8.39 -6.06
N LEU A 308 7.96 -7.70 -7.14
CA LEU A 308 6.54 -7.56 -7.50
C LEU A 308 5.93 -8.90 -7.88
N ALA A 309 6.61 -9.68 -8.72
CA ALA A 309 6.19 -11.02 -9.12
C ALA A 309 6.04 -11.92 -7.90
N PHE A 310 7.04 -11.97 -7.01
CA PHE A 310 6.98 -12.73 -5.77
C PHE A 310 5.74 -12.37 -4.95
N ARG A 311 5.52 -11.07 -4.70
CA ARG A 311 4.39 -10.59 -3.90
C ARG A 311 3.06 -11.00 -4.52
N LEU A 312 2.87 -10.73 -5.81
CA LEU A 312 1.63 -11.02 -6.51
C LEU A 312 1.36 -12.53 -6.61
N LEU A 313 2.37 -13.33 -6.96
CA LEU A 313 2.27 -14.78 -7.02
C LEU A 313 1.90 -15.38 -5.65
N ARG A 314 2.59 -14.94 -4.59
CA ARG A 314 2.34 -15.43 -3.23
C ARG A 314 0.94 -15.06 -2.72
N MET A 315 0.48 -13.83 -2.95
CA MET A 315 -0.90 -13.42 -2.62
C MET A 315 -1.97 -14.24 -3.34
N HIS A 316 -1.64 -14.79 -4.52
CA HIS A 316 -2.55 -15.62 -5.31
C HIS A 316 -2.35 -17.12 -5.09
N GLY A 317 -1.53 -17.52 -4.12
CA GLY A 317 -1.37 -18.90 -3.66
C GLY A 317 -0.35 -19.73 -4.42
N TYR A 318 0.45 -19.11 -5.29
CA TYR A 318 1.58 -19.79 -5.91
C TYR A 318 2.71 -19.98 -4.90
N ASN A 319 3.27 -21.19 -4.90
CA ASN A 319 4.45 -21.52 -4.09
C ASN A 319 5.72 -20.96 -4.75
N VAL A 320 6.16 -19.80 -4.29
CA VAL A 320 7.40 -19.10 -4.69
C VAL A 320 8.34 -18.99 -3.49
N THR A 321 9.65 -19.13 -3.72
CA THR A 321 10.67 -19.05 -2.66
C THR A 321 11.25 -17.63 -2.53
N PRO A 322 11.71 -17.20 -1.35
CA PRO A 322 12.35 -15.89 -1.16
C PRO A 322 13.52 -15.63 -2.12
N TRP A 323 14.31 -16.68 -2.40
CA TRP A 323 15.42 -16.67 -3.36
C TRP A 323 15.07 -16.13 -4.75
N SER A 324 13.79 -16.17 -5.14
CA SER A 324 13.31 -15.60 -6.41
C SER A 324 13.65 -14.13 -6.60
N PHE A 325 13.68 -13.33 -5.53
CA PHE A 325 13.99 -11.91 -5.60
C PHE A 325 15.02 -11.44 -4.57
N CYS A 326 15.21 -12.17 -3.48
CA CYS A 326 16.21 -11.84 -2.45
C CYS A 326 17.65 -12.04 -2.91
N TRP A 327 17.92 -12.52 -4.12
CA TRP A 327 19.27 -12.77 -4.64
C TRP A 327 20.26 -11.62 -4.40
N PHE A 328 19.81 -10.36 -4.43
CA PHE A 328 20.68 -9.18 -4.25
C PHE A 328 21.29 -9.06 -2.85
N ILE A 329 20.70 -9.69 -1.82
CA ILE A 329 21.24 -9.62 -0.44
C ILE A 329 22.52 -10.43 -0.27
N HIS A 330 22.79 -11.37 -1.19
CA HIS A 330 23.98 -12.22 -1.15
C HIS A 330 25.15 -11.65 -1.98
N HIS A 331 25.02 -10.43 -2.47
CA HIS A 331 26.01 -9.75 -3.31
C HIS A 331 26.42 -8.42 -2.67
N GLU A 332 27.53 -8.42 -1.92
CA GLU A 332 28.03 -7.23 -1.19
C GLU A 332 28.28 -6.03 -2.11
N ASP A 333 28.77 -6.27 -3.33
CA ASP A 333 28.97 -5.26 -4.37
C ASP A 333 27.66 -4.61 -4.80
N ILE A 334 26.59 -5.40 -4.95
CA ILE A 334 25.25 -4.93 -5.29
C ILE A 334 24.63 -4.17 -4.12
N LEU A 335 24.78 -4.65 -2.88
CA LEU A 335 24.30 -3.96 -1.68
C LEU A 335 24.97 -2.58 -1.52
N ALA A 336 26.30 -2.53 -1.61
CA ALA A 336 27.05 -1.29 -1.57
C ALA A 336 26.62 -0.33 -2.69
N HIS A 337 26.34 -0.88 -3.88
CA HIS A 337 25.83 -0.10 -5.00
C HIS A 337 24.45 0.50 -4.71
N ILE A 338 23.51 -0.27 -4.15
CA ILE A 338 22.18 0.20 -3.74
C ILE A 338 22.29 1.30 -2.68
N GLU A 339 23.14 1.13 -1.67
CA GLU A 339 23.31 2.10 -0.58
C GLU A 339 23.87 3.43 -1.06
N ASN A 340 24.85 3.39 -1.97
CA ASN A 340 25.49 4.56 -2.56
C ASN A 340 24.56 5.31 -3.54
N ASN A 341 23.59 4.61 -4.13
CA ASN A 341 22.71 5.15 -5.17
C ASN A 341 21.24 5.04 -4.76
N SER A 342 20.97 5.29 -3.48
CA SER A 342 19.71 4.95 -2.84
C SER A 342 18.45 5.58 -3.47
N GLY A 343 18.54 6.81 -4.00
CA GLY A 343 17.45 7.46 -4.73
C GLY A 343 17.09 6.74 -6.04
N TYR A 344 18.06 6.10 -6.70
CA TYR A 344 17.88 5.33 -7.93
C TYR A 344 17.24 3.96 -7.67
N PHE A 345 17.40 3.40 -6.48
CA PHE A 345 16.78 2.12 -6.08
C PHE A 345 15.49 2.28 -5.31
N MET A 346 15.01 3.51 -5.10
CA MET A 346 13.87 3.84 -4.26
C MET A 346 12.62 3.01 -4.57
N SER A 347 12.18 3.00 -5.84
CA SER A 347 11.00 2.25 -6.30
C SER A 347 11.16 0.74 -6.16
N ALA A 348 12.37 0.22 -6.36
CA ALA A 348 12.69 -1.19 -6.21
C ALA A 348 12.66 -1.59 -4.74
N MET A 349 13.30 -0.82 -3.86
CA MET A 349 13.30 -1.06 -2.41
C MET A 349 11.92 -0.89 -1.79
N PHE A 350 11.09 0.01 -2.31
CA PHE A 350 9.69 0.11 -1.93
C PHE A 350 8.92 -1.20 -2.23
N ASN A 351 9.14 -1.81 -3.40
CA ASN A 351 8.50 -3.08 -3.72
C ASN A 351 9.08 -4.26 -2.95
N VAL A 352 10.40 -4.28 -2.71
CA VAL A 352 11.03 -5.22 -1.78
C VAL A 352 10.38 -5.13 -0.41
N TYR A 353 10.28 -3.94 0.17
CA TYR A 353 9.66 -3.73 1.48
C TYR A 353 8.24 -4.32 1.53
N ARG A 354 7.40 -4.00 0.54
CA ARG A 354 6.03 -4.55 0.42
C ARG A 354 6.01 -6.08 0.23
N ALA A 355 6.97 -6.63 -0.53
CA ALA A 355 7.07 -8.07 -0.74
C ALA A 355 7.40 -8.81 0.57
N THR A 356 8.19 -8.20 1.46
CA THR A 356 8.52 -8.79 2.77
C THR A 356 7.38 -8.79 3.78
N ASP A 357 6.24 -8.14 3.50
CA ASP A 357 5.05 -8.28 4.34
C ASP A 357 4.45 -9.70 4.27
N LEU A 358 4.87 -10.51 3.28
CA LEU A 358 4.40 -11.88 3.05
C LEU A 358 5.40 -12.94 3.54
N THR A 359 6.12 -12.64 4.63
CA THR A 359 7.12 -13.53 5.23
C THR A 359 6.47 -14.71 5.95
N PHE A 360 6.92 -15.93 5.66
CA PHE A 360 6.53 -17.15 6.40
C PHE A 360 7.57 -17.52 7.46
N SER A 361 7.23 -18.49 8.32
CA SER A 361 8.12 -18.95 9.37
C SER A 361 9.37 -19.60 8.78
N GLY A 362 10.55 -19.17 9.25
CA GLY A 362 11.86 -19.67 8.79
C GLY A 362 12.42 -18.99 7.52
N GLU A 363 11.77 -17.97 6.97
CA GLU A 363 12.26 -17.23 5.79
C GLU A 363 13.13 -16.02 6.18
N TYR A 364 14.31 -16.28 6.74
CA TYR A 364 15.23 -15.24 7.25
C TYR A 364 15.71 -14.25 6.17
N GLU A 365 15.80 -14.67 4.91
CA GLU A 365 16.20 -13.83 3.79
C GLU A 365 15.22 -12.66 3.56
N LEU A 366 13.93 -12.85 3.87
CA LEU A 366 12.94 -11.78 3.79
C LEU A 366 13.08 -10.79 4.95
N GLU A 367 13.49 -11.25 6.13
CA GLU A 367 13.74 -10.36 7.28
C GLU A 367 14.94 -9.45 7.00
N GLU A 368 16.01 -10.01 6.44
CA GLU A 368 17.19 -9.26 6.02
C GLU A 368 16.83 -8.24 4.93
N ALA A 369 16.11 -8.67 3.89
CA ALA A 369 15.62 -7.78 2.84
C ALA A 369 14.70 -6.68 3.39
N ARG A 370 13.87 -6.97 4.40
CA ARG A 370 12.98 -6.00 5.05
C ARG A 370 13.78 -4.96 5.82
N SER A 371 14.76 -5.39 6.59
CA SER A 371 15.65 -4.50 7.34
C SER A 371 16.42 -3.58 6.40
N PHE A 372 17.03 -4.14 5.36
CA PHE A 372 17.81 -3.40 4.37
C PHE A 372 16.95 -2.38 3.61
N SER A 373 15.80 -2.80 3.07
CA SER A 373 14.90 -1.91 2.34
C SER A 373 14.33 -0.81 3.23
N ARG A 374 13.90 -1.12 4.47
CA ARG A 374 13.43 -0.12 5.45
C ARG A 374 14.50 0.93 5.73
N LYS A 375 15.73 0.52 6.06
CA LYS A 375 16.87 1.42 6.32
C LYS A 375 17.07 2.39 5.15
N LEU A 376 16.99 1.90 3.92
CA LEU A 376 17.18 2.73 2.73
C LEU A 376 16.03 3.73 2.52
N LEU A 377 14.79 3.28 2.71
CA LEU A 377 13.60 4.11 2.60
C LEU A 377 13.62 5.24 3.64
N GLU A 378 13.92 4.92 4.90
CA GLU A 378 14.02 5.89 6.01
C GLU A 378 15.18 6.89 5.80
N LYS A 379 16.36 6.41 5.38
CA LYS A 379 17.50 7.27 5.03
C LYS A 379 17.15 8.33 3.99
N ASN A 380 16.42 7.94 2.95
CA ASN A 380 16.00 8.86 1.88
C ASN A 380 14.89 9.83 2.31
N MET A 381 14.09 9.46 3.31
CA MET A 381 13.15 10.40 3.93
C MET A 381 13.89 11.46 4.74
N MET A 382 14.93 11.07 5.50
CA MET A 382 15.67 12.00 6.36
C MET A 382 16.53 13.00 5.58
N LEU A 383 17.21 12.54 4.53
CA LEU A 383 18.06 13.39 3.67
C LEU A 383 17.31 14.52 2.94
N ARG A 384 15.98 14.53 2.99
CA ARG A 384 15.10 15.49 2.28
C ARG A 384 14.31 16.41 3.21
N ASN A 385 14.49 16.29 4.54
CA ASN A 385 13.74 17.08 5.53
C ASN A 385 14.55 18.29 6.08
N GLU A 386 15.80 18.48 5.65
CA GLU A 386 16.56 19.70 5.93
C GLU A 386 16.37 20.66 4.75
N GLU A 387 15.40 21.58 4.90
CA GLU A 387 15.02 22.66 3.96
C GLU A 387 14.36 22.21 2.63
N ASP A 388 13.01 22.19 2.58
CA ASP A 388 12.18 22.81 1.51
C ASP A 388 10.74 22.22 1.42
N ASP A 389 9.76 23.13 1.34
CA ASP A 389 8.38 22.88 0.89
C ASP A 389 8.39 22.62 -0.63
N LEU A 390 8.27 21.37 -1.10
CA LEU A 390 8.11 21.06 -2.54
C LEU A 390 7.14 19.90 -2.82
N VAL A 391 6.20 20.18 -3.75
CA VAL A 391 4.89 19.53 -4.00
C VAL A 391 4.92 18.34 -4.99
N MET A 392 6.07 18.02 -5.59
CA MET A 392 6.18 16.98 -6.64
C MET A 392 6.87 15.68 -6.18
N ILE A 393 7.54 15.73 -5.02
CA ILE A 393 8.17 14.59 -4.33
C ILE A 393 7.24 14.07 -3.21
N THR A 394 6.17 14.81 -2.89
CA THR A 394 5.20 14.53 -1.82
C THR A 394 4.41 13.25 -2.04
N ASN A 395 4.01 12.91 -3.27
CA ASN A 395 3.11 11.77 -3.50
C ASN A 395 3.79 10.42 -3.26
N PHE A 396 4.98 10.18 -3.84
CA PHE A 396 5.72 8.95 -3.57
C PHE A 396 6.19 8.90 -2.11
N GLN A 397 6.63 10.03 -1.52
CA GLN A 397 6.92 10.09 -0.09
C GLN A 397 5.71 9.74 0.77
N THR A 398 4.51 10.18 0.38
CA THR A 398 3.26 9.83 1.07
C THR A 398 3.02 8.33 0.98
N LEU A 399 3.27 7.70 -0.19
CA LEU A 399 3.22 6.24 -0.33
C LEU A 399 4.22 5.54 0.61
N VAL A 400 5.49 5.95 0.62
CA VAL A 400 6.49 5.31 1.48
C VAL A 400 6.17 5.55 2.96
N LYS A 401 5.72 6.75 3.34
CA LYS A 401 5.30 7.07 4.72
C LYS A 401 4.13 6.19 5.14
N HIS A 402 3.13 6.05 4.28
CA HIS A 402 1.98 5.17 4.49
C HIS A 402 2.42 3.72 4.69
N GLU A 403 3.32 3.22 3.83
CA GLU A 403 3.82 1.85 3.92
C GLU A 403 4.65 1.58 5.19
N LEU A 404 5.52 2.51 5.58
CA LEU A 404 6.40 2.35 6.75
C LEU A 404 5.68 2.55 8.09
N HIS A 405 4.66 3.41 8.13
CA HIS A 405 3.98 3.79 9.37
C HIS A 405 2.96 2.75 9.84
N LEU A 406 2.21 2.14 8.91
CA LEU A 406 1.17 1.17 9.23
C LEU A 406 1.52 -0.18 8.57
N PRO A 407 1.74 -1.27 9.34
CA PRO A 407 2.02 -2.59 8.78
C PRO A 407 0.87 -3.10 7.91
N TRP A 408 1.17 -3.81 6.81
CA TRP A 408 0.15 -4.33 5.89
C TRP A 408 -0.96 -5.15 6.59
N ILE A 409 -0.59 -5.98 7.56
CA ILE A 409 -1.55 -6.80 8.33
C ILE A 409 -2.48 -5.95 9.21
N ALA A 410 -2.17 -4.67 9.47
CA ALA A 410 -3.01 -3.72 10.19
C ALA A 410 -3.84 -2.80 9.25
N ARG A 411 -3.68 -2.89 7.93
CA ARG A 411 -4.40 -2.06 6.96
C ARG A 411 -5.72 -2.68 6.53
N MET A 412 -6.76 -1.86 6.44
CA MET A 412 -8.08 -2.30 6.00
C MET A 412 -8.23 -2.07 4.49
N ASP A 413 -8.48 -3.14 3.74
CA ASP A 413 -8.42 -3.16 2.27
C ASP A 413 -9.30 -2.08 1.63
N HIS A 414 -10.53 -1.88 2.13
CA HIS A 414 -11.42 -0.84 1.58
C HIS A 414 -10.89 0.59 1.82
N LEU A 415 -10.20 0.85 2.93
CA LEU A 415 -9.56 2.15 3.17
C LEU A 415 -8.24 2.28 2.39
N ASP A 416 -7.52 1.17 2.22
CA ASP A 416 -6.30 1.12 1.41
C ASP A 416 -6.63 1.43 -0.07
N HIS A 417 -7.69 0.81 -0.62
CA HIS A 417 -8.16 1.12 -1.98
C HIS A 417 -8.52 2.60 -2.14
N ARG A 418 -9.16 3.21 -1.12
CA ARG A 418 -9.44 4.65 -1.13
C ARG A 418 -8.17 5.47 -1.17
N PHE A 419 -7.18 5.12 -0.34
CA PHE A 419 -5.89 5.79 -0.33
C PHE A 419 -5.25 5.76 -1.72
N TRP A 420 -5.27 4.61 -2.41
CA TRP A 420 -4.75 4.52 -3.79
C TRP A 420 -5.58 5.31 -4.81
N ILE A 421 -6.90 5.34 -4.67
CA ILE A 421 -7.79 6.16 -5.52
C ILE A 421 -7.49 7.67 -5.34
N GLU A 422 -7.40 8.13 -4.09
CA GLU A 422 -7.19 9.56 -3.76
C GLU A 422 -5.76 10.01 -4.00
N ALA A 423 -4.78 9.14 -3.77
CA ALA A 423 -3.38 9.43 -4.06
C ALA A 423 -3.13 9.63 -5.57
N ASN A 424 -4.09 9.23 -6.43
CA ASN A 424 -4.10 9.43 -7.88
C ASN A 424 -2.74 9.12 -8.54
N ASN A 425 -2.05 8.12 -8.01
CA ASN A 425 -0.75 7.75 -8.50
C ASN A 425 -0.96 6.72 -9.60
N ALA A 426 -0.89 7.17 -10.86
CA ALA A 426 -0.36 6.30 -11.90
C ALA A 426 1.00 5.83 -11.36
N ASP A 427 1.11 4.56 -10.96
CA ASP A 427 2.33 3.94 -10.42
C ASP A 427 3.53 4.62 -11.07
N SER A 428 4.15 5.56 -10.35
CA SER A 428 5.23 6.38 -10.90
C SER A 428 6.48 5.55 -10.81
N LEU A 429 6.50 4.51 -11.66
CA LEU A 429 7.63 3.69 -12.01
C LEU A 429 8.68 4.57 -12.69
N TRP A 430 9.44 5.30 -11.89
CA TRP A 430 10.74 5.78 -12.31
C TRP A 430 11.76 4.79 -11.79
N VAL A 431 12.52 4.16 -12.69
CA VAL A 431 13.81 4.69 -13.16
C VAL A 431 14.15 4.33 -14.62
N ALA A 432 14.22 5.32 -15.52
CA ALA A 432 15.23 5.49 -16.59
C ALA A 432 15.17 6.95 -17.06
N LYS A 433 15.81 7.31 -18.18
CA LYS A 433 16.03 8.65 -18.78
C LYS A 433 14.77 9.51 -19.06
N ALA A 434 13.61 9.16 -18.52
CA ALA A 434 12.38 9.00 -19.29
C ALA A 434 11.50 7.83 -18.78
N SER A 435 11.05 7.78 -17.52
CA SER A 435 9.94 6.94 -16.98
C SER A 435 9.93 5.46 -17.40
N LEU A 436 10.33 4.53 -16.52
CA LEU A 436 10.52 3.15 -16.99
C LEU A 436 9.22 2.45 -17.40
N TYR A 437 8.07 2.70 -16.74
CA TYR A 437 6.78 2.15 -17.20
C TYR A 437 5.63 2.99 -16.65
N ARG A 438 5.42 4.20 -17.17
CA ARG A 438 4.20 4.97 -16.86
C ARG A 438 3.06 4.42 -17.71
N LEU A 439 1.95 4.00 -17.07
CA LEU A 439 0.74 3.69 -17.82
C LEU A 439 0.25 4.94 -18.56
N SER A 440 -0.15 4.77 -19.82
CA SER A 440 -0.74 5.85 -20.61
C SER A 440 -1.94 6.44 -19.87
N CYS A 441 -2.09 7.77 -19.91
CA CYS A 441 -3.18 8.51 -19.26
C CYS A 441 -4.57 7.94 -19.59
N LEU A 442 -4.81 7.54 -20.85
CA LEU A 442 -6.09 6.99 -21.31
C LEU A 442 -6.54 5.74 -20.53
N HIS A 443 -5.61 4.81 -20.28
CA HIS A 443 -5.91 3.56 -19.58
C HIS A 443 -6.06 3.78 -18.08
N ASN A 444 -5.24 4.67 -17.51
CA ASN A 444 -5.33 5.07 -16.12
C ASN A 444 -6.70 5.71 -15.81
N ASP A 445 -7.18 6.63 -16.64
CA ASP A 445 -8.45 7.33 -16.42
C ASP A 445 -9.67 6.38 -16.39
N LYS A 446 -9.67 5.34 -17.24
CA LYS A 446 -10.75 4.34 -17.26
C LYS A 446 -10.74 3.46 -16.01
N LEU A 447 -9.56 2.99 -15.58
CA LEU A 447 -9.40 2.23 -14.35
C LEU A 447 -9.79 3.06 -13.13
N MET A 448 -9.34 4.32 -13.05
CA MET A 448 -9.67 5.24 -11.96
C MET A 448 -11.17 5.53 -11.90
N LYS A 449 -11.80 5.77 -13.06
CA LYS A 449 -13.26 5.92 -13.14
C LYS A 449 -13.98 4.68 -12.60
N LEU A 450 -13.54 3.48 -13.01
CA LEU A 450 -14.10 2.22 -12.53
C LEU A 450 -13.91 2.09 -11.02
N ALA A 451 -12.73 2.40 -10.49
CA ALA A 451 -12.43 2.36 -9.06
C ALA A 451 -13.34 3.28 -8.24
N VAL A 452 -13.56 4.51 -8.70
CA VAL A 452 -14.46 5.47 -8.04
C VAL A 452 -15.91 5.02 -8.08
N GLU A 453 -16.41 4.51 -9.22
CA GLU A 453 -17.77 4.00 -9.33
C GLU A 453 -17.98 2.76 -8.45
N ASN A 454 -17.00 1.84 -8.44
CA ASN A 454 -16.96 0.66 -7.60
C ASN A 454 -17.00 1.01 -6.10
N TYR A 455 -16.20 1.99 -5.69
CA TYR A 455 -16.15 2.44 -4.30
C TYR A 455 -17.49 3.00 -3.82
N LYS A 456 -18.12 3.86 -4.65
CA LYS A 456 -19.44 4.44 -4.36
C LYS A 456 -20.53 3.37 -4.29
N PHE A 457 -20.45 2.37 -5.17
CA PHE A 457 -21.35 1.23 -5.14
C PHE A 457 -21.24 0.46 -3.82
N ARG A 458 -20.02 0.14 -3.38
CA ARG A 458 -19.76 -0.49 -2.07
C ARG A 458 -20.31 0.35 -0.91
N GLN A 459 -20.08 1.67 -0.92
CA GLN A 459 -20.62 2.57 0.09
C GLN A 459 -22.15 2.50 0.19
N SER A 460 -22.85 2.44 -0.94
CA SER A 460 -24.32 2.34 -0.94
C SER A 460 -24.81 1.04 -0.30
N ILE A 461 -24.10 -0.06 -0.51
CA ILE A 461 -24.38 -1.34 0.14
C ILE A 461 -24.11 -1.24 1.64
N TYR A 462 -22.96 -0.65 2.02
CA TYR A 462 -22.57 -0.54 3.42
C TYR A 462 -23.51 0.33 4.25
N GLN A 463 -24.05 1.39 3.66
CA GLN A 463 -25.07 2.23 4.30
C GLN A 463 -26.34 1.43 4.59
N ASN A 464 -26.84 0.67 3.62
CA ASN A 464 -28.07 -0.13 3.79
C ASN A 464 -27.89 -1.21 4.86
N GLU A 465 -26.77 -1.93 4.82
CA GLU A 465 -26.45 -2.98 5.79
C GLU A 465 -26.27 -2.40 7.20
N LEU A 466 -25.59 -1.25 7.34
CA LEU A 466 -25.42 -0.60 8.64
C LEU A 466 -26.77 -0.23 9.26
N GLU A 467 -27.72 0.29 8.48
CA GLU A 467 -29.06 0.60 8.97
C GLU A 467 -29.84 -0.65 9.39
N GLU A 468 -29.65 -1.79 8.72
CA GLU A 468 -30.20 -3.08 9.16
C GLU A 468 -29.60 -3.51 10.50
N VAL A 469 -28.28 -3.45 10.64
CA VAL A 469 -27.57 -3.87 11.86
C VAL A 469 -27.94 -2.98 13.05
N LYS A 470 -28.07 -1.66 12.83
CA LYS A 470 -28.56 -0.72 13.85
C LYS A 470 -29.99 -1.06 14.30
N ARG A 471 -30.88 -1.36 13.36
CA ARG A 471 -32.25 -1.74 13.67
C ARG A 471 -32.28 -3.03 14.49
N TRP A 472 -31.57 -4.07 14.04
CA TRP A 472 -31.48 -5.34 14.76
C TRP A 472 -30.92 -5.18 16.18
N SER A 473 -29.86 -4.39 16.36
CA SER A 473 -29.27 -4.11 17.67
C SER A 473 -30.27 -3.41 18.61
N LYS A 474 -31.07 -2.50 18.08
CA LYS A 474 -32.12 -1.80 18.83
C LYS A 474 -33.31 -2.70 19.16
N ASP A 475 -33.80 -3.49 18.21
CA ASP A 475 -34.95 -4.38 18.38
C ASP A 475 -34.70 -5.39 19.52
N TRP A 476 -33.45 -5.85 19.66
CA TRP A 476 -33.01 -6.74 20.74
C TRP A 476 -32.48 -6.01 21.97
N CYS A 477 -32.67 -4.69 22.08
CA CYS A 477 -32.23 -3.87 23.21
C CYS A 477 -30.71 -3.94 23.51
N LEU A 478 -29.89 -4.40 22.56
CA LEU A 478 -28.43 -4.48 22.72
C LEU A 478 -27.80 -3.09 22.76
N SER A 479 -28.36 -2.12 22.02
CA SER A 479 -27.95 -0.71 22.06
C SER A 479 -28.28 -0.02 23.38
N ASP A 480 -29.25 -0.56 24.14
CA ASP A 480 -29.88 0.10 25.29
C ASP A 480 -29.46 -0.55 26.62
N MET A 481 -28.43 -1.41 26.61
CA MET A 481 -27.97 -2.20 27.77
C MET A 481 -27.47 -1.34 28.95
N GLY A 482 -27.14 -0.06 28.71
CA GLY A 482 -26.67 0.87 29.74
C GLY A 482 -25.24 0.63 30.23
N PHE A 483 -24.53 -0.30 29.59
CA PHE A 483 -23.10 -0.56 29.75
C PHE A 483 -22.50 -1.04 28.42
N GLY A 484 -21.20 -0.82 28.23
CA GLY A 484 -20.58 -0.94 26.91
C GLY A 484 -20.82 0.31 26.05
N ARG A 485 -19.81 0.71 25.26
CA ARG A 485 -19.94 1.79 24.27
C ARG A 485 -20.95 1.38 23.18
N GLU A 486 -21.51 2.33 22.42
CA GLU A 486 -22.31 2.00 21.21
C GLU A 486 -21.40 1.34 20.15
N LYS A 487 -21.15 0.03 20.29
CA LYS A 487 -20.19 -0.75 19.48
C LYS A 487 -20.76 -1.17 18.11
N THR A 488 -22.07 -1.03 17.88
CA THR A 488 -22.76 -1.44 16.64
C THR A 488 -22.10 -0.90 15.37
N THR A 489 -21.90 0.42 15.29
CA THR A 489 -21.29 1.06 14.11
C THR A 489 -19.83 0.63 13.95
N TYR A 490 -19.10 0.43 15.05
CA TYR A 490 -17.69 0.01 15.03
C TYR A 490 -17.53 -1.44 14.58
N CYS A 491 -18.34 -2.36 15.12
CA CYS A 491 -18.36 -3.76 14.71
C CYS A 491 -18.70 -3.89 13.23
N TYR A 492 -19.72 -3.17 12.76
CA TYR A 492 -20.07 -3.20 11.34
C TYR A 492 -18.95 -2.60 10.46
N PHE A 493 -18.39 -1.44 10.85
CA PHE A 493 -17.28 -0.81 10.15
C PHE A 493 -16.13 -1.78 9.95
N ALA A 494 -15.65 -2.44 11.02
CA ALA A 494 -14.53 -3.37 10.96
C ALA A 494 -14.74 -4.51 9.95
N VAL A 495 -15.96 -5.01 9.85
CA VAL A 495 -16.34 -6.07 8.90
C VAL A 495 -16.45 -5.54 7.47
N ALA A 496 -16.98 -4.33 7.28
CA ALA A 496 -17.15 -3.71 5.97
C ALA A 496 -15.79 -3.35 5.33
N VAL A 497 -14.79 -2.95 6.13
CA VAL A 497 -13.51 -2.46 5.60
C VAL A 497 -12.43 -3.53 5.43
N SER A 498 -12.58 -4.69 6.07
CA SER A 498 -11.56 -5.76 6.10
C SER A 498 -11.71 -6.84 5.03
N ASN A 499 -12.81 -6.84 4.28
CA ASN A 499 -13.18 -7.95 3.41
C ASN A 499 -12.93 -7.66 1.92
N ASN A 500 -12.13 -8.51 1.28
CA ASN A 500 -12.06 -8.67 -0.19
C ASN A 500 -13.12 -9.67 -0.72
N LEU A 501 -14.06 -10.07 0.14
CA LEU A 501 -15.14 -10.96 -0.23
C LEU A 501 -16.12 -10.26 -1.21
N PRO A 502 -16.89 -11.03 -2.00
CA PRO A 502 -17.88 -10.50 -2.92
C PRO A 502 -18.90 -9.57 -2.22
N TYR A 503 -19.79 -8.96 -3.00
CA TYR A 503 -20.93 -8.14 -2.52
C TYR A 503 -21.97 -8.89 -1.67
N ASP A 504 -21.55 -9.91 -0.91
CA ASP A 504 -22.42 -10.73 -0.11
C ASP A 504 -22.72 -10.07 1.23
N SER A 505 -23.91 -9.47 1.31
CA SER A 505 -24.45 -8.87 2.53
C SER A 505 -24.63 -9.89 3.64
N ILE A 506 -24.95 -11.15 3.34
CA ILE A 506 -25.26 -12.16 4.36
C ILE A 506 -24.04 -12.42 5.22
N ILE A 507 -22.87 -12.59 4.60
CA ILE A 507 -21.61 -12.82 5.32
C ILE A 507 -21.30 -11.64 6.23
N ARG A 508 -21.35 -10.41 5.72
CA ARG A 508 -21.05 -9.21 6.52
C ARG A 508 -22.03 -9.03 7.68
N LEU A 509 -23.32 -9.27 7.46
CA LEU A 509 -24.34 -9.17 8.49
C LEU A 509 -24.17 -10.23 9.58
N ILE A 510 -23.84 -11.48 9.23
CA ILE A 510 -23.56 -12.54 10.20
C ILE A 510 -22.36 -12.17 11.07
N VAL A 511 -21.25 -11.78 10.45
CA VAL A 511 -20.02 -11.41 11.16
C VAL A 511 -20.28 -10.19 12.06
N ALA A 512 -20.97 -9.16 11.58
CA ALA A 512 -21.27 -7.96 12.36
C ALA A 512 -22.19 -8.25 13.55
N LYS A 513 -23.30 -8.99 13.35
CA LYS A 513 -24.24 -9.34 14.43
C LYS A 513 -23.59 -10.23 15.48
N SER A 514 -22.80 -11.23 15.07
CA SER A 514 -22.01 -12.05 16.00
C SER A 514 -21.02 -11.22 16.80
N ALA A 515 -20.27 -10.32 16.15
CA ALA A 515 -19.31 -9.44 16.83
C ALA A 515 -19.99 -8.52 17.85
N ILE A 516 -21.14 -7.93 17.51
CA ILE A 516 -21.92 -7.10 18.44
C ILE A 516 -22.33 -7.91 19.67
N LEU A 517 -22.94 -9.07 19.46
CA LEU A 517 -23.42 -9.92 20.56
C LEU A 517 -22.25 -10.41 21.44
N ILE A 518 -21.14 -10.81 20.83
CA ILE A 518 -19.91 -11.17 21.54
C ILE A 518 -19.47 -10.02 22.42
N THR A 519 -19.34 -8.81 21.89
CA THR A 519 -18.84 -7.67 22.68
C THR A 519 -19.75 -7.28 23.83
N VAL A 520 -21.08 -7.44 23.68
CA VAL A 520 -22.05 -7.15 24.75
C VAL A 520 -22.04 -8.25 25.82
N ALA A 521 -21.95 -9.50 25.40
CA ALA A 521 -21.87 -10.63 26.33
C ALA A 521 -20.55 -10.60 27.11
N ASP A 522 -19.42 -10.40 26.43
CA ASP A 522 -18.09 -10.25 27.02
C ASP A 522 -18.07 -9.15 28.09
N ASP A 523 -18.49 -7.91 27.75
CA ASP A 523 -18.61 -6.80 28.72
C ASP A 523 -19.51 -7.18 29.93
N PHE A 524 -20.55 -7.99 29.73
CA PHE A 524 -21.42 -8.46 30.81
C PHE A 524 -20.70 -9.46 31.73
N PHE A 525 -19.97 -10.43 31.18
CA PHE A 525 -19.14 -11.37 31.94
C PHE A 525 -18.01 -10.67 32.69
N ASP A 526 -17.48 -9.60 32.10
CA ASP A 526 -16.27 -8.96 32.56
C ASP A 526 -16.46 -7.82 33.56
N MET A 527 -17.57 -7.10 33.49
CA MET A 527 -17.74 -5.84 34.23
C MET A 527 -19.04 -5.73 35.03
N LYS A 528 -20.08 -6.50 34.70
CA LYS A 528 -21.44 -6.22 35.19
C LYS A 528 -22.14 -7.38 35.88
N GLY A 529 -22.10 -8.58 35.30
CA GLY A 529 -22.82 -9.72 35.81
C GLY A 529 -22.22 -10.22 37.11
N SER A 530 -23.07 -10.51 38.10
CA SER A 530 -22.62 -11.26 39.26
C SER A 530 -22.32 -12.71 38.87
N LEU A 531 -21.38 -13.38 39.57
CA LEU A 531 -21.03 -14.79 39.27
C LEU A 531 -22.27 -15.71 39.21
N LYS A 532 -23.31 -15.42 40.00
CA LYS A 532 -24.59 -16.13 39.97
C LYS A 532 -25.38 -15.90 38.68
N GLU A 533 -25.46 -14.67 38.21
CA GLU A 533 -26.12 -14.33 36.93
C GLU A 533 -25.37 -14.91 35.74
N LEU A 534 -24.03 -14.83 35.76
CA LEU A 534 -23.17 -15.43 34.73
C LEU A 534 -23.38 -16.94 34.68
N LYS A 535 -23.40 -17.61 35.84
CA LYS A 535 -23.70 -19.04 35.93
C LYS A 535 -25.05 -19.38 35.32
N TYR A 536 -26.12 -18.66 35.65
CA TYR A 536 -27.45 -18.92 35.09
C TYR A 536 -27.51 -18.71 33.58
N LEU A 537 -26.85 -17.66 33.07
CA LEU A 537 -26.77 -17.42 31.63
C LEU A 537 -25.99 -18.53 30.93
N THR A 538 -24.84 -18.94 31.46
CA THR A 538 -24.06 -20.05 30.94
C THR A 538 -24.84 -21.37 30.99
N GLU A 539 -25.56 -21.66 32.08
CA GLU A 539 -26.43 -22.84 32.20
C GLU A 539 -27.60 -22.83 31.20
N ALA A 540 -28.19 -21.66 30.92
CA ALA A 540 -29.24 -21.49 29.92
C ALA A 540 -28.76 -21.73 28.49
N VAL A 541 -27.46 -21.50 28.23
CA VAL A 541 -26.80 -21.79 26.95
C VAL A 541 -26.26 -23.23 26.91
N GLN A 542 -25.93 -23.88 28.03
CA GLN A 542 -25.24 -25.18 28.13
C GLN A 542 -26.13 -26.44 28.18
N ARG A 543 -25.54 -27.59 27.87
CA ARG A 543 -26.15 -28.92 28.04
C ARG A 543 -25.48 -29.57 29.25
N CYS A 544 -26.23 -29.91 30.30
CA CYS A 544 -25.68 -30.71 31.39
C CYS A 544 -25.29 -32.10 30.87
N SER A 545 -24.00 -32.32 30.63
CA SER A 545 -23.41 -33.66 30.48
C SER A 545 -22.24 -33.78 31.46
N PRO A 546 -22.08 -34.90 32.19
CA PRO A 546 -21.08 -35.06 33.25
C PRO A 546 -19.61 -34.92 32.81
N ILE A 547 -19.33 -34.91 31.50
CA ILE A 547 -17.97 -34.99 30.96
C ILE A 547 -17.20 -33.67 31.12
N PHE A 548 -17.87 -32.52 31.09
CA PHE A 548 -17.20 -31.22 31.24
C PHE A 548 -16.90 -30.85 32.70
N PHE A 549 -17.60 -31.44 33.66
CA PHE A 549 -17.31 -31.21 35.09
C PHE A 549 -16.05 -31.97 35.57
N ASN A 550 -15.60 -32.96 34.81
CA ASN A 550 -14.50 -33.83 35.24
C ASN A 550 -13.09 -33.29 34.93
N ILE A 551 -12.99 -32.15 34.24
CA ILE A 551 -11.69 -31.51 33.96
C ILE A 551 -11.31 -30.52 35.08
N ASN A 552 -12.26 -30.13 35.96
CA ASN A 552 -12.05 -28.99 36.86
C ASN A 552 -12.37 -29.21 38.36
N THR A 553 -12.47 -30.44 38.86
CA THR A 553 -12.66 -30.64 40.31
C THR A 553 -11.88 -31.83 40.87
N HIS A 554 -10.75 -31.56 41.53
CA HIS A 554 -10.25 -32.34 42.67
C HIS A 554 -11.11 -32.13 43.94
N PHE A 555 -12.44 -32.08 43.79
CA PHE A 555 -13.37 -32.02 44.92
C PHE A 555 -14.10 -33.37 45.04
N ASN A 556 -14.03 -33.94 46.25
CA ASN A 556 -14.51 -35.26 46.63
C ASN A 556 -15.87 -35.64 46.03
N ALA A 557 -15.85 -36.56 45.08
CA ALA A 557 -17.04 -37.16 44.50
C ALA A 557 -17.58 -38.28 45.41
N HIS A 558 -18.18 -37.95 46.56
CA HIS A 558 -19.01 -38.89 47.32
C HIS A 558 -20.36 -38.22 47.67
N GLN A 559 -21.44 -38.82 47.14
CA GLN A 559 -22.86 -38.53 47.38
C GLN A 559 -23.52 -37.40 46.57
N VAL A 560 -23.93 -37.72 45.34
CA VAL A 560 -25.28 -37.36 44.87
C VAL A 560 -25.81 -38.52 44.03
N THR A 561 -26.89 -39.13 44.50
CA THR A 561 -27.56 -40.29 43.90
C THR A 561 -28.32 -39.93 42.62
N SER A 562 -28.24 -40.84 41.67
CA SER A 562 -28.95 -40.91 40.40
C SER A 562 -30.48 -40.84 40.56
N SER A 563 -31.11 -39.80 40.02
CA SER A 563 -32.39 -39.84 39.31
C SER A 563 -32.86 -38.42 38.95
N ASN A 564 -33.15 -38.20 37.66
CA ASN A 564 -33.62 -36.97 37.00
C ASN A 564 -32.55 -35.96 36.51
N PHE A 565 -32.83 -35.44 35.32
CA PHE A 565 -32.23 -34.27 34.62
C PHE A 565 -31.10 -34.53 33.62
N PHE A 566 -31.39 -35.23 32.52
CA PHE A 566 -30.88 -34.81 31.21
C PHE A 566 -31.86 -33.80 30.61
N ILE A 567 -31.77 -32.53 31.00
CA ILE A 567 -32.51 -31.47 30.32
C ILE A 567 -31.55 -30.73 29.39
N ASN A 568 -31.84 -30.79 28.09
CA ASN A 568 -31.30 -29.86 27.11
C ASN A 568 -31.77 -28.45 27.51
N ARG A 569 -30.89 -27.58 27.99
CA ARG A 569 -31.27 -26.17 28.16
C ARG A 569 -30.46 -25.32 27.19
N TRP A 570 -30.97 -25.24 25.98
CA TRP A 570 -30.91 -23.99 25.23
C TRP A 570 -32.24 -23.31 25.54
N ASP A 571 -32.35 -22.79 26.76
CA ASP A 571 -33.61 -22.36 27.34
C ASP A 571 -33.39 -21.15 28.25
N GLY A 572 -33.89 -20.00 27.82
CA GLY A 572 -33.82 -18.74 28.57
C GLY A 572 -34.88 -18.62 29.66
N ASN A 573 -35.71 -19.65 29.89
CA ASN A 573 -36.70 -19.65 30.96
C ASN A 573 -36.02 -19.50 32.33
N GLY A 574 -36.35 -18.41 33.03
CA GLY A 574 -35.78 -18.09 34.35
C GLY A 574 -34.67 -17.05 34.33
N LEU A 575 -34.13 -16.69 33.16
CA LEU A 575 -33.25 -15.53 33.03
C LEU A 575 -34.05 -14.23 33.20
N ARG A 576 -33.40 -13.20 33.76
CA ARG A 576 -33.94 -11.85 33.92
C ARG A 576 -32.86 -10.82 33.60
N GLY A 577 -33.26 -9.56 33.41
CA GLY A 577 -32.34 -8.45 33.17
C GLY A 577 -31.47 -8.66 31.93
N HIS A 578 -30.21 -8.25 32.00
CA HIS A 578 -29.27 -8.28 30.88
C HIS A 578 -29.01 -9.69 30.34
N GLY A 579 -28.94 -10.71 31.20
CA GLY A 579 -28.74 -12.09 30.74
C GLY A 579 -29.88 -12.60 29.85
N LYS A 580 -31.13 -12.18 30.11
CA LYS A 580 -32.27 -12.53 29.26
C LYS A 580 -32.18 -11.86 27.89
N ILE A 581 -31.79 -10.58 27.86
CA ILE A 581 -31.59 -9.82 26.62
C ILE A 581 -30.52 -10.49 25.74
N ILE A 582 -29.37 -10.83 26.32
CA ILE A 582 -28.27 -11.51 25.63
C ILE A 582 -28.73 -12.85 25.06
N PHE A 583 -29.43 -13.67 25.86
CA PHE A 583 -29.91 -14.98 25.41
C PHE A 583 -30.94 -14.87 24.27
N ASP A 584 -31.86 -13.91 24.34
CA ASP A 584 -32.90 -13.76 23.31
C ASP A 584 -32.32 -13.29 21.98
N ALA A 585 -31.38 -12.34 22.01
CA ALA A 585 -30.62 -11.92 20.84
C ALA A 585 -29.79 -13.07 20.25
N LEU A 586 -29.21 -13.92 21.11
CA LEU A 586 -28.46 -15.10 20.69
C LEU A 586 -29.34 -16.14 19.99
N GLU A 587 -30.52 -16.44 20.54
CA GLU A 587 -31.44 -17.41 19.91
C GLU A 587 -31.97 -16.89 18.58
N ASP A 588 -32.28 -15.60 18.46
CA ASP A 588 -32.65 -14.98 17.19
C ASP A 588 -31.54 -15.12 16.16
N LEU A 589 -30.30 -14.74 16.51
CA LEU A 589 -29.15 -14.81 15.61
C LEU A 589 -28.89 -16.24 15.14
N VAL A 590 -28.88 -17.21 16.07
CA VAL A 590 -28.64 -18.62 15.74
C VAL A 590 -29.76 -19.17 14.85
N SER A 591 -31.02 -18.82 15.14
CA SER A 591 -32.17 -19.25 14.34
C SER A 591 -32.16 -18.62 12.95
N ASP A 592 -31.86 -17.33 12.83
CA ASP A 592 -31.74 -16.62 11.55
C ASP A 592 -30.65 -17.25 10.66
N ILE A 593 -29.45 -17.48 11.21
CA ILE A 593 -28.36 -18.12 10.47
C ILE A 593 -28.74 -19.55 10.06
N GLY A 594 -29.30 -20.34 10.98
CA GLY A 594 -29.74 -21.71 10.72
C GLY A 594 -30.78 -21.78 9.59
N ASN A 595 -31.80 -20.92 9.65
CA ASN A 595 -32.84 -20.83 8.63
C ASN A 595 -32.28 -20.38 7.27
N LYS A 596 -31.45 -19.33 7.23
CA LYS A 596 -30.81 -18.87 5.99
C LYS A 596 -29.97 -19.97 5.35
N HIS A 597 -29.19 -20.69 6.15
CA HIS A 597 -28.38 -21.79 5.65
C HIS A 597 -29.24 -22.96 5.15
N LEU A 598 -30.31 -23.32 5.87
CA LEU A 598 -31.26 -24.35 5.42
C LEU A 598 -31.91 -23.97 4.08
N HIS A 599 -32.33 -22.71 3.93
CA HIS A 599 -32.94 -22.21 2.69
C HIS A 599 -31.96 -22.18 1.51
N GLN A 600 -30.72 -21.74 1.72
CA GLN A 600 -29.74 -21.60 0.63
C GLN A 600 -29.00 -22.90 0.29
N GLN A 601 -28.77 -23.75 1.29
CA GLN A 601 -27.83 -24.87 1.20
C GLN A 601 -28.47 -26.24 1.53
N GLY A 602 -29.75 -26.26 1.92
CA GLY A 602 -30.51 -27.50 2.15
C GLY A 602 -30.12 -28.29 3.40
N SER A 603 -29.27 -27.73 4.28
CA SER A 603 -28.82 -28.40 5.50
C SER A 603 -28.93 -27.49 6.71
N ASP A 604 -29.39 -28.04 7.83
CA ASP A 604 -29.51 -27.32 9.09
C ASP A 604 -28.19 -27.40 9.88
N ILE A 605 -27.62 -26.23 10.18
CA ILE A 605 -26.40 -26.09 11.01
C ILE A 605 -26.69 -25.55 12.40
N THR A 606 -27.95 -25.34 12.77
CA THR A 606 -28.37 -24.73 14.05
C THR A 606 -27.71 -25.42 15.24
N LYS A 607 -27.63 -26.76 15.23
CA LYS A 607 -26.95 -27.50 16.30
C LYS A 607 -25.47 -27.13 16.42
N ASN A 608 -24.75 -27.06 15.29
CA ASN A 608 -23.35 -26.67 15.26
C ASN A 608 -23.15 -25.24 15.78
N LEU A 609 -24.03 -24.31 15.38
CA LEU A 609 -24.00 -22.93 15.88
C LEU A 609 -24.19 -22.88 17.40
N LYS A 610 -25.19 -23.62 17.92
CA LYS A 610 -25.43 -23.74 19.37
C LYS A 610 -24.21 -24.30 20.09
N ASP A 611 -23.52 -25.28 19.51
CA ASP A 611 -22.31 -25.87 20.11
C ASP A 611 -21.14 -24.86 20.17
N ILE A 612 -20.93 -24.06 19.12
CA ILE A 612 -19.89 -22.99 19.08
C ILE A 612 -20.17 -21.89 20.12
N TRP A 613 -21.42 -21.47 20.28
CA TRP A 613 -21.77 -20.51 21.32
C TRP A 613 -21.65 -21.10 22.73
N ARG A 614 -21.93 -22.39 22.91
CA ARG A 614 -21.75 -23.08 24.20
C ARG A 614 -20.31 -23.04 24.68
N GLU A 615 -19.34 -23.34 23.83
CA GLU A 615 -17.93 -23.28 24.20
C GLU A 615 -17.49 -21.86 24.55
N THR A 616 -17.95 -20.85 23.79
CA THR A 616 -17.63 -19.43 24.06
C THR A 616 -18.14 -18.97 25.44
N PHE A 617 -19.41 -19.24 25.75
CA PHE A 617 -20.00 -18.88 27.06
C PHE A 617 -19.40 -19.70 28.21
N ALA A 618 -18.95 -20.93 27.94
CA ALA A 618 -18.24 -21.74 28.92
C ALA A 618 -16.87 -21.13 29.26
N SER A 619 -16.10 -20.70 28.26
CA SER A 619 -14.79 -20.08 28.48
C SER A 619 -14.90 -18.76 29.25
N TRP A 620 -15.86 -17.89 28.91
CA TRP A 620 -16.07 -16.65 29.68
C TRP A 620 -16.44 -16.92 31.14
N PHE A 621 -17.25 -17.95 31.41
CA PHE A 621 -17.59 -18.31 32.78
C PHE A 621 -16.37 -18.83 33.56
N VAL A 622 -15.47 -19.57 32.90
CA VAL A 622 -14.21 -20.03 33.49
C VAL A 622 -13.32 -18.83 33.85
N GLU A 623 -13.12 -17.88 32.93
CA GLU A 623 -12.32 -16.67 33.19
C GLU A 623 -12.90 -15.81 34.33
N ALA A 624 -14.22 -15.61 34.34
CA ALA A 624 -14.91 -14.91 35.42
C ALA A 624 -14.73 -15.63 36.77
N THR A 625 -14.73 -16.97 36.77
CA THR A 625 -14.48 -17.77 37.97
C THR A 625 -13.04 -17.65 38.46
N TRP A 626 -12.07 -17.66 37.54
CA TRP A 626 -10.67 -17.43 37.87
C TRP A 626 -10.45 -16.07 38.52
N SER A 627 -10.99 -15.01 37.91
CA SER A 627 -10.93 -13.65 38.45
C SER A 627 -11.58 -13.54 39.82
N ASN A 628 -12.80 -14.09 39.99
CA ASN A 628 -13.51 -14.04 41.27
C ASN A 628 -12.79 -14.79 42.40
N ASN A 629 -12.14 -15.91 42.10
CA ASN A 629 -11.46 -16.75 43.09
C ASN A 629 -9.98 -16.39 43.29
N GLY A 630 -9.45 -15.44 42.51
CA GLY A 630 -8.01 -15.11 42.50
C GLY A 630 -7.13 -16.27 42.00
N TYR A 631 -7.69 -17.19 41.22
CA TYR A 631 -6.95 -18.31 40.65
C TYR A 631 -6.05 -17.83 39.51
N ILE A 632 -4.79 -18.25 39.52
CA ILE A 632 -3.82 -17.94 38.47
C ILE A 632 -3.57 -19.24 37.70
N PRO A 633 -4.08 -19.38 36.47
CA PRO A 633 -3.87 -20.57 35.66
C PRO A 633 -2.40 -20.69 35.20
N SER A 634 -2.02 -21.89 34.76
CA SER A 634 -0.76 -22.06 34.01
C SER A 634 -0.86 -21.38 32.64
N MET A 635 0.27 -21.09 31.98
CA MET A 635 0.25 -20.50 30.62
C MET A 635 -0.50 -21.36 29.61
N HIS A 636 -0.37 -22.69 29.70
CA HIS A 636 -1.06 -23.62 28.81
C HIS A 636 -2.57 -23.63 29.06
N GLU A 637 -2.97 -23.74 30.33
CA GLU A 637 -4.38 -23.70 30.73
C GLU A 637 -5.04 -22.36 30.36
N TYR A 638 -4.34 -21.25 30.57
CA TYR A 638 -4.80 -19.92 30.15
C TYR A 638 -5.01 -19.87 28.64
N LEU A 639 -4.06 -20.33 27.84
CA LEU A 639 -4.18 -20.27 26.38
C LEU A 639 -5.30 -21.15 25.85
N ASP A 640 -5.52 -22.33 26.42
CA ASP A 640 -6.60 -23.24 26.01
C ASP A 640 -7.99 -22.61 26.19
N ILE A 641 -8.19 -21.86 27.28
CA ILE A 641 -9.44 -21.14 27.55
C ILE A 641 -9.50 -19.79 26.82
N GLY A 642 -8.42 -19.02 26.89
CA GLY A 642 -8.28 -17.69 26.31
C GLY A 642 -8.43 -17.67 24.79
N ALA A 643 -7.94 -18.70 24.11
CA ALA A 643 -8.14 -18.85 22.67
C ALA A 643 -9.62 -19.04 22.30
N ILE A 644 -10.43 -19.63 23.18
CA ILE A 644 -11.88 -19.76 22.97
C ILE A 644 -12.60 -18.47 23.37
N SER A 645 -12.22 -17.87 24.51
CA SER A 645 -12.90 -16.68 25.06
C SER A 645 -12.81 -15.45 24.16
N ILE A 646 -11.75 -15.31 23.36
CA ILE A 646 -11.65 -14.24 22.35
C ILE A 646 -12.70 -14.35 21.22
N ALA A 647 -13.39 -15.50 21.13
CA ALA A 647 -14.59 -15.75 20.31
C ALA A 647 -14.44 -15.52 18.79
N THR A 648 -13.22 -15.51 18.25
CA THR A 648 -12.99 -15.29 16.80
C THR A 648 -13.52 -16.42 15.94
N HIS A 649 -13.45 -17.67 16.41
CA HIS A 649 -14.04 -18.84 15.76
C HIS A 649 -15.57 -18.73 15.63
N THR A 650 -16.24 -18.19 16.65
CA THR A 650 -17.69 -17.89 16.70
C THR A 650 -18.12 -16.88 15.65
N ILE A 651 -17.19 -16.07 15.17
CA ILE A 651 -17.41 -15.11 14.08
C ILE A 651 -17.16 -15.77 12.72
N VAL A 652 -15.97 -16.33 12.50
CA VAL A 652 -15.53 -16.73 11.15
C VAL A 652 -16.12 -18.05 10.66
N LEU A 653 -16.41 -19.01 11.54
CA LEU A 653 -16.87 -20.33 11.14
C LEU A 653 -18.31 -20.32 10.60
N PRO A 654 -19.30 -19.68 11.27
CA PRO A 654 -20.65 -19.56 10.72
C PRO A 654 -20.65 -18.82 9.38
N ALA A 655 -19.91 -17.71 9.28
CA ALA A 655 -19.78 -16.93 8.06
C ALA A 655 -19.15 -17.73 6.91
N SER A 656 -18.20 -18.61 7.20
CA SER A 656 -17.56 -19.48 6.19
C SER A 656 -18.51 -20.50 5.55
N CYS A 657 -19.66 -20.79 6.17
CA CYS A 657 -20.67 -21.71 5.61
C CYS A 657 -21.46 -21.09 4.44
N PHE A 658 -21.39 -19.77 4.28
CA PHE A 658 -22.08 -19.02 3.22
C PHE A 658 -21.16 -18.65 2.05
N LEU A 659 -19.86 -18.94 2.16
CA LEU A 659 -18.90 -18.72 1.08
C LEU A 659 -19.10 -19.71 -0.08
N ASN A 660 -18.56 -19.37 -1.25
CA ASN A 660 -18.54 -20.27 -2.41
C ASN A 660 -17.10 -20.43 -2.95
N PRO A 661 -16.43 -21.59 -2.78
CA PRO A 661 -16.93 -22.80 -2.11
C PRO A 661 -17.11 -22.64 -0.60
N LYS A 662 -18.08 -23.37 -0.02
CA LYS A 662 -18.45 -23.29 1.40
C LYS A 662 -17.60 -24.17 2.31
N LEU A 663 -17.52 -23.80 3.59
CA LEU A 663 -17.00 -24.66 4.64
C LEU A 663 -17.91 -25.89 4.84
N PRO A 664 -17.38 -27.13 4.87
CA PRO A 664 -18.17 -28.30 5.20
C PRO A 664 -18.68 -28.28 6.65
N ASN A 665 -19.97 -28.56 6.86
CA ASN A 665 -20.63 -28.47 8.18
C ASN A 665 -19.93 -29.29 9.29
N HIS A 666 -19.22 -30.37 8.96
CA HIS A 666 -18.51 -31.19 9.96
C HIS A 666 -17.28 -30.48 10.55
N LYS A 667 -16.68 -29.51 9.82
CA LYS A 667 -15.56 -28.69 10.26
C LYS A 667 -15.97 -27.59 11.26
N LEU A 668 -17.27 -27.44 11.53
CA LEU A 668 -17.80 -26.55 12.58
C LEU A 668 -17.69 -27.13 14.01
N LYS A 669 -17.25 -28.39 14.16
CA LYS A 669 -17.10 -29.01 15.48
C LYS A 669 -15.72 -28.67 16.04
N CYS A 670 -15.64 -28.35 17.33
CA CYS A 670 -14.37 -28.05 18.02
C CYS A 670 -13.26 -29.10 17.78
N SER A 671 -13.60 -30.39 17.83
CA SER A 671 -12.65 -31.48 17.55
C SER A 671 -12.18 -31.58 16.10
N GLN A 672 -12.75 -30.76 15.20
CA GLN A 672 -12.46 -30.69 13.77
C GLN A 672 -11.97 -29.28 13.37
N TYR A 673 -11.68 -28.41 14.33
CA TYR A 673 -11.10 -27.11 14.04
C TYR A 673 -9.74 -27.26 13.38
N GLU A 674 -9.62 -26.54 12.28
CA GLU A 674 -8.47 -26.53 11.41
C GLU A 674 -7.36 -25.70 12.00
N THR A 675 -6.13 -25.97 11.59
CA THR A 675 -4.95 -25.28 12.11
C THR A 675 -5.08 -23.77 11.96
N ILE A 676 -5.59 -23.27 10.82
CA ILE A 676 -5.79 -21.84 10.60
C ILE A 676 -6.80 -21.20 11.58
N THR A 677 -7.84 -21.94 11.98
CA THR A 677 -8.83 -21.45 12.97
C THR A 677 -8.20 -21.38 14.35
N LYS A 678 -7.43 -22.41 14.75
CA LYS A 678 -6.70 -22.42 16.03
C LYS A 678 -5.65 -21.32 16.09
N LEU A 679 -4.90 -21.10 15.00
CA LEU A 679 -3.94 -20.01 14.88
C LEU A 679 -4.63 -18.65 15.00
N LEU A 680 -5.79 -18.46 14.37
CA LEU A 680 -6.56 -17.22 14.48
C LEU A 680 -6.95 -16.93 15.94
N MET A 681 -7.51 -17.94 16.61
CA MET A 681 -7.89 -17.87 18.02
C MET A 681 -6.71 -17.46 18.92
N VAL A 682 -5.58 -18.15 18.81
CA VAL A 682 -4.38 -17.86 19.61
C VAL A 682 -3.80 -16.47 19.27
N THR A 683 -3.58 -16.16 18.00
CA THR A 683 -2.98 -14.87 17.59
C THR A 683 -3.81 -13.67 18.03
N THR A 684 -5.14 -13.77 17.97
CA THR A 684 -6.04 -12.69 18.41
C THR A 684 -6.08 -12.54 19.92
N ARG A 685 -6.01 -13.64 20.68
CA ARG A 685 -5.87 -13.60 22.14
C ARG A 685 -4.56 -12.94 22.56
N LEU A 686 -3.44 -13.35 21.96
CA LEU A 686 -2.12 -12.78 22.23
C LEU A 686 -2.03 -11.29 21.85
N LEU A 687 -2.66 -10.88 20.74
CA LEU A 687 -2.78 -9.46 20.37
C LEU A 687 -3.50 -8.65 21.44
N ASN A 688 -4.61 -9.18 21.97
CA ASN A 688 -5.35 -8.52 23.05
C ASN A 688 -4.46 -8.41 24.29
N ASP A 689 -3.89 -9.52 24.78
CA ASP A 689 -3.07 -9.57 26.00
C ASP A 689 -1.92 -8.55 25.99
N VAL A 690 -1.18 -8.44 24.87
CA VAL A 690 -0.07 -7.49 24.74
C VAL A 690 -0.53 -6.04 24.87
N GLN A 691 -1.75 -5.73 24.44
CA GLN A 691 -2.28 -4.37 24.41
C GLN A 691 -3.08 -4.02 25.68
N SER A 692 -3.82 -4.97 26.25
CA SER A 692 -4.76 -4.76 27.36
C SER A 692 -4.14 -4.95 28.74
N PHE A 693 -2.91 -5.49 28.85
CA PHE A 693 -2.40 -6.00 30.12
C PHE A 693 -2.41 -5.01 31.29
N GLN A 694 -2.14 -3.72 31.02
CA GLN A 694 -2.15 -2.69 32.05
C GLN A 694 -3.56 -2.48 32.64
N LYS A 695 -4.58 -2.49 31.78
CA LYS A 695 -5.98 -2.38 32.20
C LYS A 695 -6.36 -3.60 33.02
N GLU A 696 -6.08 -4.80 32.50
CA GLU A 696 -6.44 -6.05 33.16
C GLU A 696 -5.75 -6.21 34.51
N GLN A 697 -4.50 -5.74 34.64
CA GLN A 697 -3.80 -5.69 35.93
C GLN A 697 -4.54 -4.82 36.95
N LEU A 698 -5.07 -3.66 36.54
CA LEU A 698 -5.86 -2.77 37.42
C LEU A 698 -7.19 -3.39 37.81
N ASP A 699 -7.82 -4.13 36.89
CA ASP A 699 -9.07 -4.83 37.12
C ASP A 699 -8.89 -6.14 37.91
N GLY A 700 -7.65 -6.49 38.29
CA GLY A 700 -7.33 -7.72 39.01
C GLY A 700 -7.46 -8.99 38.16
N LYS A 701 -7.49 -8.84 36.85
CA LYS A 701 -7.57 -9.93 35.87
C LYS A 701 -6.17 -10.43 35.50
N THR A 702 -6.15 -11.63 34.94
CA THR A 702 -4.92 -12.32 34.54
C THR A 702 -4.90 -12.44 33.02
N ASN A 703 -3.75 -12.18 32.42
CA ASN A 703 -3.46 -12.45 31.00
C ASN A 703 -2.08 -13.09 30.85
N LEU A 704 -1.70 -13.49 29.63
CA LEU A 704 -0.45 -14.21 29.42
C LEU A 704 0.80 -13.40 29.80
N VAL A 705 0.82 -12.08 29.53
CA VAL A 705 1.95 -11.21 29.90
C VAL A 705 2.13 -11.20 31.42
N LEU A 706 1.03 -11.06 32.16
CA LEU A 706 1.04 -11.04 33.63
C LEU A 706 1.34 -12.43 34.23
N ILE A 707 0.88 -13.52 33.61
CA ILE A 707 1.21 -14.89 34.04
C ILE A 707 2.71 -15.12 33.88
N HIS A 708 3.27 -14.79 32.72
CA HIS A 708 4.70 -14.93 32.46
C HIS A 708 5.50 -14.08 33.44
N PHE A 709 5.16 -12.81 33.61
CA PHE A 709 5.84 -11.90 34.54
C PHE A 709 5.86 -12.43 35.98
N LYS A 710 4.75 -13.00 36.47
CA LYS A 710 4.68 -13.62 37.81
C LYS A 710 5.56 -14.88 37.91
N GLY A 711 5.74 -15.62 36.82
CA GLY A 711 6.62 -16.79 36.75
C GLY A 711 8.11 -16.45 36.78
N TYR A 712 8.48 -15.21 36.43
CA TYR A 712 9.86 -14.73 36.37
C TYR A 712 10.05 -13.40 37.14
N PRO A 713 9.99 -13.40 38.48
CA PRO A 713 9.96 -12.17 39.29
C PRO A 713 11.23 -11.30 39.21
N GLN A 714 12.31 -11.80 38.61
CA GLN A 714 13.57 -11.08 38.40
C GLN A 714 13.63 -10.36 37.04
N SER A 715 12.66 -10.59 36.14
CA SER A 715 12.58 -9.96 34.83
C SER A 715 11.82 -8.62 34.87
N GLU A 716 12.05 -7.76 33.88
CA GLU A 716 11.21 -6.57 33.67
C GLU A 716 9.92 -6.96 32.95
N ILE A 717 8.85 -6.16 33.07
CA ILE A 717 7.59 -6.46 32.39
C ILE A 717 7.77 -6.41 30.86
N GLU A 718 8.71 -5.60 30.39
CA GLU A 718 9.18 -5.49 29.01
C GLU A 718 9.68 -6.82 28.46
N ASP A 719 10.38 -7.64 29.27
CA ASP A 719 10.85 -8.97 28.85
C ASP A 719 9.67 -9.91 28.59
N SER A 720 8.63 -9.84 29.45
CA SER A 720 7.41 -10.63 29.28
C SER A 720 6.60 -10.18 28.07
N ILE A 721 6.55 -8.87 27.79
CA ILE A 721 5.93 -8.32 26.58
C ILE A 721 6.69 -8.79 25.34
N ALA A 722 8.02 -8.77 25.36
CA ALA A 722 8.86 -9.23 24.25
C ALA A 722 8.64 -10.72 23.98
N TYR A 723 8.62 -11.55 25.02
CA TYR A 723 8.34 -12.98 24.95
C TYR A 723 6.98 -13.27 24.27
N VAL A 724 5.91 -12.62 24.74
CA VAL A 724 4.57 -12.81 24.14
C VAL A 724 4.51 -12.30 22.71
N LYS A 725 5.19 -11.19 22.39
CA LYS A 725 5.28 -10.66 21.01
C LYS A 725 6.03 -11.61 20.07
N GLU A 726 7.08 -12.28 20.53
CA GLU A 726 7.82 -13.25 19.73
C GLU A 726 6.92 -14.42 19.31
N ILE A 727 6.20 -15.02 20.27
CA ILE A 727 5.20 -16.07 20.00
C ILE A 727 4.13 -15.56 19.03
N LEU A 728 3.64 -14.34 19.26
CA LEU A 728 2.61 -13.74 18.41
C LEU A 728 3.09 -13.60 16.96
N GLU A 729 4.29 -13.08 16.72
CA GLU A 729 4.81 -12.88 15.36
C GLU A 729 5.08 -14.22 14.65
N GLU A 730 5.56 -15.24 15.36
CA GLU A 730 5.70 -16.60 14.81
C GLU A 730 4.33 -17.16 14.37
N LYS A 731 3.33 -17.11 15.26
CA LYS A 731 1.98 -17.63 14.96
C LYS A 731 1.26 -16.85 13.87
N LYS A 732 1.52 -15.54 13.73
CA LYS A 732 1.02 -14.74 12.60
C LYS A 732 1.59 -15.21 11.27
N ARG A 733 2.89 -15.51 11.22
CA ARG A 733 3.55 -16.01 10.00
C ARG A 733 3.02 -17.38 9.61
N GLU A 734 2.84 -18.28 10.58
CA GLU A 734 2.16 -19.57 10.35
C GLU A 734 0.74 -19.35 9.80
N LEU A 735 -0.06 -18.47 10.40
CA LEU A 735 -1.41 -18.18 9.92
C LEU A 735 -1.39 -17.63 8.49
N LEU A 736 -0.47 -16.71 8.19
CA LEU A 736 -0.32 -16.12 6.87
C LEU A 736 0.06 -17.16 5.82
N GLU A 737 0.97 -18.07 6.16
CA GLU A 737 1.33 -19.20 5.31
C GLU A 737 0.13 -20.11 5.02
N HIS A 738 -0.61 -20.49 6.05
CA HIS A 738 -1.85 -21.25 5.90
C HIS A 738 -2.89 -20.49 5.06
N ALA A 739 -3.01 -19.17 5.24
CA ALA A 739 -4.00 -18.35 4.56
C ALA A 739 -3.74 -18.24 3.06
N LEU A 740 -2.48 -18.08 2.68
CA LEU A 740 -2.08 -17.81 1.30
C LEU A 740 -1.78 -19.08 0.50
N MET A 741 -1.23 -20.13 1.10
CA MET A 741 -0.81 -21.32 0.34
C MET A 741 -1.97 -22.28 0.07
N ASP A 742 -2.19 -22.63 -1.21
CA ASP A 742 -3.27 -23.53 -1.63
C ASP A 742 -2.88 -25.02 -1.48
N ASP A 743 -1.64 -25.41 -1.79
CA ASP A 743 -1.26 -26.82 -1.95
C ASP A 743 -0.56 -27.47 -0.76
N ARG A 744 -0.21 -26.70 0.29
CA ARG A 744 0.73 -27.19 1.33
C ARG A 744 0.07 -27.70 2.61
N PHE A 745 -1.12 -27.22 2.97
CA PHE A 745 -1.56 -27.34 4.36
C PHE A 745 -3.00 -27.73 4.67
N ASN A 746 -4.01 -27.60 3.79
CA ASN A 746 -5.42 -27.73 4.25
C ASN A 746 -6.48 -28.14 3.20
N ASP A 747 -7.57 -28.73 3.71
CA ASP A 747 -8.84 -29.03 3.04
C ASP A 747 -9.77 -27.79 2.86
N LEU A 748 -9.39 -26.59 3.34
CA LEU A 748 -10.28 -25.42 3.36
C LEU A 748 -10.27 -24.63 2.04
N PRO A 749 -11.46 -24.20 1.54
CA PRO A 749 -11.54 -23.29 0.40
C PRO A 749 -10.78 -21.98 0.63
N LYS A 750 -10.16 -21.45 -0.42
CA LYS A 750 -9.39 -20.20 -0.40
C LYS A 750 -10.13 -19.02 0.22
N LEU A 751 -11.40 -18.83 -0.12
CA LEU A 751 -12.19 -17.74 0.46
C LEU A 751 -12.39 -17.89 1.98
N CYS A 752 -12.52 -19.11 2.49
CA CYS A 752 -12.60 -19.36 3.94
C CYS A 752 -11.29 -18.96 4.61
N LYS A 753 -10.15 -19.31 4.00
CA LYS A 753 -8.81 -18.94 4.50
C LYS A 753 -8.61 -17.41 4.50
N LEU A 754 -9.04 -16.73 3.44
CA LEU A 754 -8.99 -15.26 3.36
C LEU A 754 -9.90 -14.60 4.40
N LEU A 755 -11.08 -15.16 4.70
CA LEU A 755 -11.94 -14.64 5.78
C LEU A 755 -11.25 -14.74 7.16
N HIS A 756 -10.50 -15.81 7.43
CA HIS A 756 -9.71 -15.92 8.66
C HIS A 756 -8.61 -14.84 8.71
N LEU A 757 -7.90 -14.63 7.60
CA LEU A 757 -6.90 -13.56 7.49
C LEU A 757 -7.53 -12.18 7.68
N SER A 758 -8.67 -11.90 7.07
CA SER A 758 -9.42 -10.64 7.27
C SER A 758 -9.79 -10.43 8.74
N CYS A 759 -10.20 -11.48 9.46
CA CYS A 759 -10.47 -11.39 10.90
C CYS A 759 -9.19 -11.05 11.69
N LEU A 760 -8.05 -11.69 11.40
CA LEU A 760 -6.77 -11.32 12.03
C LEU A 760 -6.42 -9.86 11.75
N LYS A 761 -6.60 -9.40 10.50
CA LYS A 761 -6.33 -8.01 10.13
C LYS A 761 -7.17 -7.04 10.95
N VAL A 762 -8.46 -7.33 11.17
CA VAL A 762 -9.34 -6.52 12.03
C VAL A 762 -8.80 -6.42 13.45
N PHE A 763 -8.41 -7.54 14.06
CA PHE A 763 -7.86 -7.55 15.41
C PHE A 763 -6.53 -6.79 15.47
N GLN A 764 -5.65 -7.00 14.49
CA GLN A 764 -4.43 -6.21 14.38
C GLN A 764 -4.77 -4.71 14.28
N MET A 765 -5.73 -4.34 13.45
CA MET A 765 -6.17 -2.96 13.29
C MET A 765 -6.77 -2.38 14.57
N PHE A 766 -7.35 -3.15 15.49
CA PHE A 766 -7.82 -2.64 16.78
C PHE A 766 -6.72 -2.59 17.85
N PHE A 767 -5.82 -3.57 17.89
CA PHE A 767 -4.82 -3.72 18.95
C PHE A 767 -3.43 -3.15 18.60
N TYR A 768 -3.26 -2.55 17.41
CA TYR A 768 -1.99 -1.91 17.03
C TYR A 768 -1.86 -0.53 17.67
N SER A 769 -1.04 -0.41 18.72
CA SER A 769 -0.87 0.80 19.55
C SER A 769 -0.47 2.12 18.86
N THR A 770 -0.20 2.09 17.55
CA THR A 770 0.15 3.25 16.72
C THR A 770 -0.83 3.45 15.56
N ASN A 771 -1.93 2.70 15.50
CA ASN A 771 -3.03 3.00 14.59
C ASN A 771 -3.70 4.34 15.01
N LEU A 772 -4.39 4.97 14.06
CA LEU A 772 -5.16 6.19 14.32
C LEU A 772 -6.43 5.92 15.17
N PHE A 773 -6.76 4.65 15.45
CA PHE A 773 -8.01 4.24 16.09
C PHE A 773 -8.01 4.40 17.62
N ASP A 774 -6.86 4.70 18.23
CA ASP A 774 -6.75 5.09 19.65
C ASP A 774 -7.36 6.48 19.93
N SER A 775 -7.70 7.25 18.88
CA SER A 775 -8.33 8.57 18.91
C SER A 775 -9.77 8.50 18.38
N ASN A 776 -10.75 8.86 19.22
CA ASN A 776 -12.18 8.85 18.82
C ASN A 776 -12.48 9.69 17.57
N THR A 777 -11.68 10.74 17.30
CA THR A 777 -11.88 11.61 16.14
C THR A 777 -11.42 10.97 14.84
N ASP A 778 -10.31 10.23 14.87
CA ASP A 778 -9.71 9.67 13.66
C ASP A 778 -10.44 8.39 13.23
N LEU A 779 -10.87 7.55 14.19
CA LEU A 779 -11.75 6.41 13.91
C LEU A 779 -13.08 6.85 13.29
N LEU A 780 -13.67 7.95 13.80
CA LEU A 780 -14.90 8.51 13.22
C LEU A 780 -14.67 9.03 11.79
N HIS A 781 -13.49 9.60 11.52
CA HIS A 781 -13.09 10.02 10.18
C HIS A 781 -12.97 8.84 9.22
N ASP A 782 -12.36 7.74 9.65
CA ASP A 782 -12.24 6.53 8.84
C ASP A 782 -13.59 5.84 8.60
N ILE A 783 -14.48 5.81 9.60
CA ILE A 783 -15.88 5.36 9.42
C ILE A 783 -16.58 6.23 8.36
N LYS A 784 -16.44 7.55 8.45
CA LYS A 784 -17.02 8.48 7.47
C LYS A 784 -16.45 8.22 6.08
N LYS A 785 -15.14 8.03 5.96
CA LYS A 785 -14.49 7.73 4.68
C LYS A 785 -14.94 6.38 4.11
N ALA A 786 -15.03 5.34 4.92
CA ALA A 786 -15.39 4.02 4.45
C ALA A 786 -16.85 3.96 3.96
N ILE A 787 -17.79 4.60 4.67
CA ILE A 787 -19.23 4.38 4.50
C ILE A 787 -19.94 5.54 3.81
N TYR A 788 -19.57 6.79 4.07
CA TYR A 788 -20.42 7.95 3.73
C TYR A 788 -19.80 8.94 2.75
N ILE A 789 -18.51 9.26 2.89
CA ILE A 789 -17.83 10.27 2.09
C ILE A 789 -17.31 9.61 0.81
N PRO A 790 -17.74 9.99 -0.41
CA PRO A 790 -17.16 9.42 -1.63
C PRO A 790 -15.67 9.79 -1.77
N PRO A 791 -14.86 9.00 -2.49
CA PRO A 791 -13.48 9.36 -2.77
C PRO A 791 -13.42 10.60 -3.67
N GLU A 792 -12.48 11.49 -3.38
CA GLU A 792 -12.22 12.66 -4.21
C GLU A 792 -11.31 12.25 -5.38
N TYR A 793 -11.87 12.28 -6.59
CA TYR A 793 -11.10 12.14 -7.83
C TYR A 793 -11.50 13.24 -8.80
N GLN A 794 -10.58 14.16 -9.07
CA GLN A 794 -10.77 15.16 -10.11
C GLN A 794 -10.31 14.57 -11.44
N ILE A 795 -11.26 14.22 -12.31
CA ILE A 795 -10.97 14.00 -13.73
C ILE A 795 -10.37 15.31 -14.24
N HIS A 796 -9.16 15.25 -14.83
CA HIS A 796 -8.49 16.41 -15.41
C HIS A 796 -9.48 17.25 -16.23
N LYS A 797 -9.90 18.40 -15.69
CA LYS A 797 -10.57 19.43 -16.48
C LYS A 797 -9.48 20.11 -17.32
N PRO A 798 -9.72 20.46 -18.59
CA PRO A 798 -8.82 21.34 -19.31
C PRO A 798 -8.63 22.62 -18.47
N LEU A 799 -7.37 23.01 -18.28
CA LEU A 799 -7.00 24.19 -17.49
C LEU A 799 -7.82 25.39 -17.97
N LYS A 800 -8.50 26.08 -17.04
CA LYS A 800 -8.88 27.46 -17.32
C LYS A 800 -7.58 28.25 -17.50
N PRO A 801 -7.49 29.16 -18.49
CA PRO A 801 -6.30 29.95 -18.70
C PRO A 801 -5.92 30.65 -17.38
N LEU A 802 -4.66 30.47 -16.96
CA LEU A 802 -4.08 31.21 -15.86
C LEU A 802 -4.26 32.70 -16.14
N LEU A 803 -5.11 33.36 -15.36
CA LEU A 803 -5.17 34.82 -15.36
C LEU A 803 -3.80 35.31 -14.88
N PRO A 804 -3.19 36.32 -15.54
CA PRO A 804 -1.92 36.86 -15.12
C PRO A 804 -2.02 37.38 -13.68
N LEU A 805 -1.27 36.76 -12.76
CA LEU A 805 -1.07 37.24 -11.39
C LEU A 805 -0.08 38.42 -11.39
N PHE A 806 -0.41 39.52 -12.08
CA PHE A 806 0.19 40.83 -11.82
C PHE A 806 -0.80 41.95 -12.17
N PRO A 807 -1.07 42.90 -11.24
CA PRO A 807 -1.80 44.11 -11.58
C PRO A 807 -0.98 44.95 -12.56
N SER A 808 -1.55 45.23 -13.73
CA SER A 808 -1.03 46.19 -14.68
C SER A 808 -0.96 47.60 -14.08
N LYS A 809 0.22 48.23 -14.17
CA LYS A 809 0.46 49.69 -14.19
C LYS A 809 -0.19 50.51 -13.06
N LEU A 810 0.58 50.76 -12.00
CA LEU A 810 0.44 52.00 -11.22
C LEU A 810 1.38 53.06 -11.81
N GLU A 811 0.78 54.09 -12.39
CA GLU A 811 1.44 55.30 -12.88
C GLU A 811 2.28 55.96 -11.77
N LYS A 812 3.56 56.20 -12.05
CA LYS A 812 4.43 57.04 -11.23
C LYS A 812 3.96 58.49 -11.31
N LYS A 813 3.35 59.01 -10.24
CA LYS A 813 3.32 60.46 -9.98
C LYS A 813 4.51 60.86 -9.12
N TYR A 814 5.39 61.65 -9.70
CA TYR A 814 6.45 62.37 -8.99
C TYR A 814 5.86 63.51 -8.14
N SER A 815 6.25 63.61 -6.87
CA SER A 815 6.39 64.90 -6.19
C SER A 815 7.60 64.89 -5.24
N LYS A 816 8.49 65.86 -5.47
CA LYS A 816 9.75 66.15 -4.77
C LYS A 816 9.54 66.49 -3.30
N THR A 817 10.46 66.09 -2.42
CA THR A 817 11.40 66.97 -1.67
C THR A 817 12.27 66.12 -0.72
N GLN A 818 13.60 66.11 -0.92
CA GLN A 818 14.65 66.57 0.02
C GLN A 818 14.52 66.00 1.45
N SER A 819 15.50 65.29 2.04
CA SER A 819 16.92 65.64 2.12
C SER A 819 17.76 64.53 2.80
N HIS A 820 19.04 64.41 2.39
CA HIS A 820 20.26 64.08 3.18
C HIS A 820 20.29 62.76 4.00
N LEU A 821 21.36 61.97 4.14
CA LEU A 821 22.77 62.00 3.75
C LEU A 821 23.32 60.61 4.21
N ILE A 822 24.01 59.88 3.31
CA ILE A 822 25.31 59.22 3.53
C ILE A 822 25.51 58.10 4.61
N ARG A 823 25.91 56.94 4.05
CA ARG A 823 26.96 55.95 4.44
C ARG A 823 26.83 55.05 5.69
N THR A 824 26.76 53.75 5.37
CA THR A 824 27.69 52.65 5.73
C THR A 824 28.49 52.71 7.05
N PHE A 825 28.41 51.66 7.88
CA PHE A 825 29.45 50.61 8.01
C PHE A 825 29.30 49.71 9.26
N LYS A 826 29.58 48.40 9.06
CA LYS A 826 30.31 47.41 9.91
C LYS A 826 29.94 47.13 11.38
N TYR A 827 29.65 45.85 11.62
CA TYR A 827 30.26 44.90 12.58
C TYR A 827 31.01 45.45 13.81
N GLN A 828 30.60 45.02 15.02
CA GLN A 828 31.44 44.21 15.94
C GLN A 828 30.73 43.82 17.25
N SER A 829 31.10 42.62 17.74
CA SER A 829 30.78 42.03 19.05
C SER A 829 31.47 42.75 20.21
N THR A 830 30.86 42.77 21.41
CA THR A 830 31.45 42.22 22.66
C THR A 830 30.53 42.41 23.88
N ARG A 831 30.69 41.49 24.85
CA ARG A 831 30.06 41.37 26.18
C ARG A 831 30.39 42.56 27.11
N ASN A 832 29.48 42.89 28.05
CA ASN A 832 29.71 42.67 29.49
C ASN A 832 28.55 43.10 30.42
N PHE A 833 28.54 42.41 31.55
CA PHE A 833 27.74 42.50 32.78
C PHE A 833 27.69 43.88 33.47
N ILE A 834 26.63 44.12 34.25
CA ILE A 834 26.63 44.45 35.70
C ILE A 834 25.18 44.32 36.22
N GLY A 835 25.03 43.70 37.39
CA GLY A 835 23.75 43.50 38.08
C GLY A 835 23.49 44.45 39.25
N GLN A 836 22.31 44.33 39.86
CA GLN A 836 22.02 44.77 41.22
C GLN A 836 21.13 43.76 41.96
N HIS A 837 21.62 43.39 43.15
CA HIS A 837 21.05 42.65 44.29
C HIS A 837 19.90 43.43 45.00
N PHE A 838 19.10 42.95 45.97
CA PHE A 838 18.80 41.70 46.70
C PHE A 838 17.48 41.98 47.44
N THR A 839 16.62 40.99 47.69
CA THR A 839 16.25 40.53 49.06
C THR A 839 15.20 39.41 49.00
N ARG A 840 15.33 38.51 49.97
CA ARG A 840 14.79 37.16 50.04
C ARG A 840 13.94 37.07 51.29
N THR A 841 12.75 36.50 51.20
CA THR A 841 12.05 35.90 52.35
C THR A 841 11.63 34.49 51.98
N THR A 842 11.90 33.59 52.91
CA THR A 842 11.78 32.13 52.81
C THR A 842 10.47 31.66 53.43
N SER A 843 9.79 30.71 52.77
CA SER A 843 9.01 29.68 53.47
C SER A 843 9.02 28.37 52.67
N ARG A 844 9.54 27.32 53.30
CA ARG A 844 9.49 25.91 52.87
C ARG A 844 8.04 25.39 52.92
N VAL A 845 7.59 24.62 51.91
CA VAL A 845 6.80 23.37 52.05
C VAL A 845 6.85 22.58 50.72
N GLY A 846 7.19 21.28 50.80
CA GLY A 846 6.67 20.18 49.95
C GLY A 846 7.06 20.08 48.48
N TYR A 847 8.02 19.20 48.15
CA TYR A 847 8.11 18.60 46.82
C TYR A 847 7.08 17.47 46.71
N GLU A 848 6.00 17.69 45.98
CA GLU A 848 5.20 16.59 45.42
C GLU A 848 5.75 16.25 44.04
N LYS A 849 6.12 14.98 43.87
CA LYS A 849 6.39 14.35 42.57
C LYS A 849 5.15 14.53 41.70
N MET A 850 5.30 15.30 40.63
CA MET A 850 4.28 15.46 39.61
C MET A 850 4.13 14.13 38.86
N VAL A 851 3.21 13.29 39.35
CA VAL A 851 2.78 12.06 38.69
C VAL A 851 2.08 12.47 37.40
N ILE A 852 2.72 12.20 36.28
CA ILE A 852 2.11 12.30 34.95
C ILE A 852 1.01 11.25 34.91
N SER A 853 -0.24 11.69 34.89
CA SER A 853 -1.42 10.83 34.76
C SER A 853 -1.42 10.12 33.39
N PRO A 854 -1.61 8.79 33.30
CA PRO A 854 -1.72 8.12 32.02
C PRO A 854 -3.03 8.52 31.32
N LYS A 855 -2.93 9.02 30.09
CA LYS A 855 -4.07 9.20 29.19
C LYS A 855 -4.71 7.82 28.97
N PHE A 856 -5.97 7.68 29.38
CA PHE A 856 -6.77 6.48 29.16
C PHE A 856 -6.82 6.13 27.66
N LYS A 857 -6.20 5.00 27.30
CA LYS A 857 -6.28 4.38 25.97
C LYS A 857 -7.54 3.50 25.89
N LEU A 858 -8.19 3.52 24.73
CA LEU A 858 -9.40 2.74 24.46
C LEU A 858 -9.01 1.26 24.25
N CYS A 859 -8.95 0.49 25.33
CA CYS A 859 -8.89 -0.96 25.21
C CYS A 859 -10.25 -1.48 24.68
N PHE A 860 -10.22 -2.33 23.66
CA PHE A 860 -11.22 -3.38 23.46
C PHE A 860 -10.86 -4.54 24.42
N ALA A 861 -10.97 -4.24 25.69
CA ALA A 861 -10.93 -5.11 26.86
C ALA A 861 -11.42 -4.24 27.99
#